data_AF-A0A2U8U9N3-F1
#
_entry.id   AF-A0A2U8U9N3-F1
#
_cell.length_a   1.000
_cell.length_b   1.000
_cell.length_c   1.000
_cell.angle_alpha   90.00
_cell.angle_beta   90.00
_cell.angle_gamma   90.00
#
_symmetry.space_group_name_H-M   'P 1'
#
loop_
_entity.id
_entity.type
_entity.pdbx_description
1 polymer ?
#
loop_
_entity_poly.entity_id
_entity_poly.type
_entity_poly.pdbx_seq_one_letter_code
_entity_poly.pdbx_strand_id
1 'polypeptide(L)'
;MLLRLASSLSLATLATAKLLYGGVSESVMEFGEKSIPGTYNKDYTEPNVATIPYWRDLGLNIFRLPFLWERAQPVAGGDFNETYVALIDDWVSKSTSEANGHIKVLLDPHNYARYYGKLIGVDEPVSTFTDFWTKLANRYKDNEHVIFGLMNEPWGLDPAIWFQDAQAGINAIRATGAKNLITVPGISWTGAHSWIESGNGAAAVAAKIQDPADNWVFEMHQYFDSDFSGTSPICTHGTEVFDDVTAWLKENNYKAILGEMAASTDPSCNAQRLWCAGVVENVIRYLAANEEWEGFLWWAAGPWWGSSWSSLEPSKGQSVPNAYLVAPFFPGNDAVAAQPTPTGSITIPAASPTPTRPVPTVQPTNDLPIFVGGSKLGAGWEDWSWNTVDDFTSTSPSPVTGANNLALTISEYGGFSVKGGNFTFHYSIVFYVAADKPSFAIRLTSVDENYDSDDIDITKACPGTITSTAFTRCEIKLEDLGYHAWDRFTISSHSAGNQTLIISDAVIYAQAGDEPSSTATITATATSTPTQSPLPTFTSNRVIYDGSLASGWQDWSWGTVDDLASTEGPAPVKGSYVIKANCTNYGGVSLYGPAFGGYKSLVFYVAAASSNWGVRLENYDDSITGDVIELPTVCGTITADAFTQCVVPLGNTYNWNRISFMSHTIPEQDIYISDIYLSANGDVEATPSPVPHTTTTTKATTTTAAPTCDATTTSTVTYTPPDVTVTVSAGTITVTVPGSTTTTTTKPTTTANPTCDSYTTVVIPQTVTVTAQPLTLTVTVSGQTTAPRTTTTTTTTSKASTTCAAKYAQCGGQGWTGPTCCVAGSTCKASGAYYSQCHVVGVCGRLGFMIVEQSNRQFEVFELMILVLLPLLEFG
;
A
#
# COMPACT_ATOMS: atom_id res chain seq x y z
N MET A 1 -51.72 -19.14 50.87
CA MET A 1 -51.06 -17.90 51.33
C MET A 1 -49.57 -18.19 51.30
N LEU A 2 -48.77 -17.69 50.36
CA LEU A 2 -48.92 -16.50 49.51
C LEU A 2 -49.14 -16.82 48.01
N LEU A 3 -49.63 -15.83 47.26
CA LEU A 3 -49.63 -15.82 45.80
C LEU A 3 -48.62 -14.76 45.30
N ARG A 4 -48.12 -14.93 44.07
CA ARG A 4 -46.98 -14.21 43.51
C ARG A 4 -47.32 -12.76 43.11
N LEU A 5 -46.41 -11.82 43.37
CA LEU A 5 -46.21 -10.69 42.44
C LEU A 5 -45.18 -11.14 41.40
N ALA A 6 -45.46 -10.87 40.13
CA ALA A 6 -44.49 -10.96 39.04
C ALA A 6 -44.45 -9.58 38.36
N SER A 7 -43.32 -8.89 38.50
CA SER A 7 -43.01 -7.67 37.77
C SER A 7 -42.38 -8.03 36.43
N SER A 8 -42.99 -7.56 35.34
CA SER A 8 -42.56 -7.82 33.97
C SER A 8 -41.34 -6.97 33.58
N LEU A 9 -40.23 -7.62 33.23
CA LEU A 9 -39.15 -7.01 32.44
C LEU A 9 -39.30 -7.48 30.99
N SER A 10 -39.40 -6.54 30.06
CA SER A 10 -39.40 -6.81 28.62
C SER A 10 -37.96 -6.84 28.12
N LEU A 11 -37.51 -7.93 27.50
CA LEU A 11 -36.27 -7.90 26.72
C LEU A 11 -36.56 -7.20 25.39
N ALA A 12 -35.83 -6.13 25.09
CA ALA A 12 -35.79 -5.57 23.75
C ALA A 12 -34.88 -6.42 22.87
N THR A 13 -35.35 -6.79 21.68
CA THR A 13 -34.51 -7.37 20.62
C THR A 13 -33.70 -6.27 19.95
N LEU A 14 -32.37 -6.37 19.95
CA LEU A 14 -31.55 -5.57 19.03
C LEU A 14 -31.85 -6.02 17.60
N ALA A 15 -32.45 -5.11 16.82
CA ALA A 15 -32.47 -5.23 15.37
C ALA A 15 -31.15 -4.68 14.82
N THR A 16 -30.51 -5.40 13.92
CA THR A 16 -29.47 -4.81 13.06
C THR A 16 -30.16 -3.83 12.12
N ALA A 17 -29.82 -2.55 12.18
CA ALA A 17 -30.44 -1.54 11.33
C ALA A 17 -30.11 -1.83 9.85
N LYS A 18 -31.14 -2.07 9.02
CA LYS A 18 -31.00 -2.07 7.56
C LYS A 18 -31.17 -0.61 7.13
N LEU A 19 -30.20 -0.06 6.40
CA LEU A 19 -30.34 1.27 5.80
C LEU A 19 -31.64 1.33 4.99
N LEU A 20 -32.42 2.40 5.20
CA LEU A 20 -33.70 2.64 4.53
C LEU A 20 -33.48 3.15 3.10
N TYR A 21 -32.39 3.89 2.88
CA TYR A 21 -32.08 4.56 1.62
C TYR A 21 -30.67 4.24 1.13
N GLY A 22 -30.54 3.92 -0.15
CA GLY A 22 -29.25 3.78 -0.82
C GLY A 22 -29.39 4.06 -2.31
N GLY A 23 -28.59 4.99 -2.81
CA GLY A 23 -28.65 5.37 -4.22
C GLY A 23 -27.63 6.40 -4.68
N VAL A 24 -27.98 7.19 -5.69
CA VAL A 24 -27.07 8.11 -6.40
C VAL A 24 -27.74 9.46 -6.70
N SER A 25 -26.93 10.50 -6.83
CA SER A 25 -27.35 11.79 -7.39
C SER A 25 -27.27 11.75 -8.93
N GLU A 26 -28.35 12.10 -9.62
CA GLU A 26 -28.42 12.19 -11.09
C GLU A 26 -28.25 13.67 -11.51
N SER A 27 -26.98 14.11 -11.54
CA SER A 27 -26.55 15.50 -11.67
C SER A 27 -26.34 15.89 -13.14
N VAL A 28 -27.07 16.91 -13.61
CA VAL A 28 -26.99 17.54 -14.94
C VAL A 28 -27.96 18.73 -15.10
N MET A 29 -29.06 18.80 -14.34
CA MET A 29 -30.08 19.85 -14.49
C MET A 29 -29.67 21.17 -13.82
N GLU A 30 -28.77 21.10 -12.84
CA GLU A 30 -28.14 22.19 -12.12
C GLU A 30 -26.94 22.80 -12.85
N PHE A 31 -26.30 22.05 -13.76
CA PHE A 31 -25.09 22.46 -14.50
C PHE A 31 -25.19 23.83 -15.17
N GLY A 32 -24.06 24.50 -15.37
CA GLY A 32 -24.04 25.81 -16.03
C GLY A 32 -24.64 26.93 -15.18
N GLU A 33 -24.45 26.88 -13.86
CA GLU A 33 -24.72 27.93 -12.86
C GLU A 33 -24.36 29.38 -13.27
N LYS A 34 -23.34 29.56 -14.13
CA LYS A 34 -22.91 30.88 -14.65
C LYS A 34 -23.72 31.35 -15.86
N SER A 35 -24.61 30.49 -16.39
CA SER A 35 -25.53 30.70 -17.50
C SER A 35 -26.98 30.51 -16.98
N ILE A 36 -27.57 31.58 -16.44
CA ILE A 36 -28.97 31.58 -15.96
C ILE A 36 -29.83 32.48 -16.89
N PRO A 37 -30.96 32.00 -17.42
CA PRO A 37 -31.51 30.64 -17.29
C PRO A 37 -30.72 29.57 -18.05
N GLY A 38 -29.84 29.97 -18.97
CA GLY A 38 -29.06 29.05 -19.80
C GLY A 38 -29.88 28.40 -20.92
N THR A 39 -29.23 27.53 -21.69
CA THR A 39 -29.84 26.87 -22.85
C THR A 39 -29.88 25.36 -22.62
N TYR A 40 -31.06 24.77 -22.77
CA TYR A 40 -31.24 23.31 -22.71
C TYR A 40 -30.39 22.60 -23.77
N ASN A 41 -29.81 21.44 -23.43
CA ASN A 41 -28.86 20.69 -24.25
C ASN A 41 -27.57 21.46 -24.64
N LYS A 42 -27.20 22.49 -23.85
CA LYS A 42 -25.92 23.20 -23.98
C LYS A 42 -25.32 23.61 -22.64
N ASP A 43 -26.12 24.25 -21.79
CA ASP A 43 -25.70 24.69 -20.46
C ASP A 43 -26.15 23.69 -19.36
N TYR A 44 -27.26 22.94 -19.60
CA TYR A 44 -27.78 21.84 -18.77
C TYR A 44 -28.57 20.82 -19.62
N THR A 45 -28.87 19.63 -19.08
CA THR A 45 -29.72 18.59 -19.70
C THR A 45 -30.58 17.87 -18.65
N GLU A 46 -31.57 17.08 -19.10
CA GLU A 46 -32.25 16.08 -18.27
C GLU A 46 -31.35 14.85 -18.02
N PRO A 47 -31.51 14.11 -16.91
CA PRO A 47 -30.78 12.86 -16.69
C PRO A 47 -31.29 11.74 -17.60
N ASN A 48 -30.48 10.69 -17.75
CA ASN A 48 -30.70 9.68 -18.77
C ASN A 48 -31.72 8.62 -18.31
N VAL A 49 -33.00 8.82 -18.60
CA VAL A 49 -34.10 7.91 -18.17
C VAL A 49 -33.88 6.43 -18.50
N ALA A 50 -33.05 6.10 -19.49
CA ALA A 50 -32.70 4.71 -19.81
C ALA A 50 -31.78 4.03 -18.76
N THR A 51 -31.23 4.76 -17.78
CA THR A 51 -30.46 4.22 -16.66
C THR A 51 -31.33 3.72 -15.50
N ILE A 52 -32.59 4.18 -15.41
CA ILE A 52 -33.50 3.85 -14.30
C ILE A 52 -33.64 2.33 -14.10
N PRO A 53 -33.83 1.49 -15.14
CA PRO A 53 -33.87 0.03 -14.98
C PRO A 53 -32.53 -0.55 -14.49
N TYR A 54 -31.38 -0.04 -14.96
CA TYR A 54 -30.06 -0.50 -14.51
C TYR A 54 -29.87 -0.27 -13.02
N TRP A 55 -30.23 0.92 -12.53
CA TRP A 55 -30.15 1.26 -11.12
C TRP A 55 -31.11 0.44 -10.25
N ARG A 56 -32.37 0.34 -10.68
CA ARG A 56 -33.39 -0.50 -10.02
C ARG A 56 -32.93 -1.96 -9.89
N ASP A 57 -32.36 -2.52 -10.96
CA ASP A 57 -31.93 -3.92 -11.01
C ASP A 57 -30.65 -4.17 -10.20
N LEU A 58 -29.92 -3.11 -9.81
CA LEU A 58 -28.86 -3.14 -8.79
C LEU A 58 -29.37 -2.94 -7.35
N GLY A 59 -30.69 -2.79 -7.14
CA GLY A 59 -31.31 -2.62 -5.82
C GLY A 59 -31.41 -1.18 -5.32
N LEU A 60 -31.07 -0.17 -6.14
CA LEU A 60 -31.21 1.25 -5.78
C LEU A 60 -32.68 1.59 -5.52
N ASN A 61 -32.96 2.31 -4.43
CA ASN A 61 -34.31 2.70 -4.04
C ASN A 61 -34.53 4.22 -3.90
N ILE A 62 -33.53 5.04 -4.22
CA ILE A 62 -33.61 6.50 -4.16
C ILE A 62 -32.69 7.15 -5.21
N PHE A 63 -33.18 8.15 -5.92
CA PHE A 63 -32.36 9.12 -6.65
C PHE A 63 -32.39 10.47 -5.93
N ARG A 64 -31.27 11.18 -5.94
CA ARG A 64 -31.22 12.62 -5.67
C ARG A 64 -31.16 13.36 -7.01
N LEU A 65 -32.01 14.37 -7.19
CA LEU A 65 -32.08 15.17 -8.41
C LEU A 65 -31.73 16.63 -8.10
N PRO A 66 -30.46 17.04 -8.30
CA PRO A 66 -30.04 18.43 -8.26
C PRO A 66 -30.68 19.25 -9.39
N PHE A 67 -31.22 20.43 -9.08
CA PHE A 67 -31.72 21.39 -10.08
C PHE A 67 -31.56 22.84 -9.58
N LEU A 68 -31.49 23.82 -10.50
CA LEU A 68 -31.41 25.23 -10.10
C LEU A 68 -32.79 25.83 -9.83
N TRP A 69 -32.94 26.44 -8.66
CA TRP A 69 -34.09 27.25 -8.28
C TRP A 69 -34.33 28.39 -9.27
N GLU A 70 -33.32 29.11 -9.73
CA GLU A 70 -33.46 30.21 -10.69
C GLU A 70 -33.98 29.75 -12.07
N ARG A 71 -33.85 28.46 -12.40
CA ARG A 71 -34.44 27.88 -13.61
C ARG A 71 -35.86 27.41 -13.39
N ALA A 72 -36.15 26.83 -12.22
CA ALA A 72 -37.49 26.38 -11.83
C ALA A 72 -38.44 27.56 -11.54
N GLN A 73 -37.94 28.62 -10.91
CA GLN A 73 -38.67 29.84 -10.54
C GLN A 73 -37.82 31.08 -10.88
N PRO A 74 -37.91 31.63 -12.11
CA PRO A 74 -37.04 32.74 -12.55
C PRO A 74 -37.31 34.12 -11.93
N VAL A 75 -38.37 34.24 -11.12
CA VAL A 75 -38.73 35.49 -10.42
C VAL A 75 -39.11 35.13 -8.98
N ALA A 76 -38.52 35.81 -7.99
CA ALA A 76 -38.85 35.63 -6.58
C ALA A 76 -40.35 35.80 -6.33
N GLY A 77 -41.01 34.80 -5.73
CA GLY A 77 -42.47 34.80 -5.52
C GLY A 77 -43.31 34.58 -6.78
N GLY A 78 -42.69 34.51 -7.96
CA GLY A 78 -43.36 34.35 -9.26
C GLY A 78 -43.77 32.92 -9.58
N ASP A 79 -44.37 32.72 -10.75
CA ASP A 79 -44.75 31.40 -11.23
C ASP A 79 -43.53 30.53 -11.57
N PHE A 80 -43.73 29.21 -11.61
CA PHE A 80 -42.72 28.30 -12.11
C PHE A 80 -42.55 28.42 -13.63
N ASN A 81 -41.32 28.22 -14.08
CA ASN A 81 -41.00 27.98 -15.47
C ASN A 81 -41.43 26.54 -15.82
N GLU A 82 -42.68 26.39 -16.23
CA GLU A 82 -43.28 25.08 -16.56
C GLU A 82 -42.50 24.31 -17.64
N THR A 83 -41.69 24.95 -18.49
CA THR A 83 -40.82 24.22 -19.43
C THR A 83 -39.64 23.52 -18.73
N TYR A 84 -39.09 24.10 -17.67
CA TYR A 84 -38.02 23.47 -16.89
C TYR A 84 -38.59 22.50 -15.85
N VAL A 85 -39.68 22.87 -15.16
CA VAL A 85 -40.33 22.00 -14.17
C VAL A 85 -40.95 20.76 -14.82
N ALA A 86 -41.41 20.81 -16.08
CA ALA A 86 -41.84 19.62 -16.81
C ALA A 86 -40.74 18.55 -16.99
N LEU A 87 -39.45 18.94 -16.99
CA LEU A 87 -38.34 17.98 -17.02
C LEU A 87 -38.19 17.27 -15.65
N ILE A 88 -38.39 18.01 -14.56
CA ILE A 88 -38.43 17.46 -13.19
C ILE A 88 -39.64 16.51 -13.06
N ASP A 89 -40.82 16.92 -13.54
CA ASP A 89 -42.03 16.09 -13.54
C ASP A 89 -41.84 14.78 -14.31
N ASP A 90 -41.20 14.84 -15.49
CA ASP A 90 -40.93 13.67 -16.33
C ASP A 90 -39.94 12.70 -15.65
N TRP A 91 -38.86 13.20 -15.06
CA TRP A 91 -37.92 12.38 -14.28
C TRP A 91 -38.56 11.75 -13.04
N VAL A 92 -39.32 12.52 -12.26
CA VAL A 92 -40.06 12.02 -11.08
C VAL A 92 -41.07 10.96 -11.51
N SER A 93 -41.86 11.23 -12.55
CA SER A 93 -42.86 10.31 -13.08
C SER A 93 -42.24 8.98 -13.52
N LYS A 94 -41.17 9.00 -14.32
CA LYS A 94 -40.50 7.79 -14.80
C LYS A 94 -39.83 7.02 -13.68
N SER A 95 -39.05 7.69 -12.84
CA SER A 95 -38.35 7.06 -11.71
C SER A 95 -39.31 6.36 -10.76
N THR A 96 -40.44 7.00 -10.41
CA THR A 96 -41.39 6.45 -9.46
C THR A 96 -42.31 5.40 -10.08
N SER A 97 -42.71 5.55 -11.36
CA SER A 97 -43.62 4.59 -12.02
C SER A 97 -42.92 3.37 -12.63
N GLU A 98 -41.76 3.50 -13.29
CA GLU A 98 -41.04 2.37 -13.92
C GLU A 98 -40.43 1.40 -12.89
N ALA A 99 -40.35 1.83 -11.63
CA ALA A 99 -39.92 1.04 -10.48
C ALA A 99 -41.09 0.42 -9.70
N ASN A 100 -42.35 0.52 -10.17
CA ASN A 100 -43.55 0.14 -9.40
C ASN A 100 -43.62 0.79 -8.00
N GLY A 101 -43.15 2.03 -7.85
CA GLY A 101 -43.06 2.73 -6.56
C GLY A 101 -41.87 2.34 -5.67
N HIS A 102 -40.95 1.48 -6.14
CA HIS A 102 -39.75 1.09 -5.38
C HIS A 102 -38.73 2.24 -5.23
N ILE A 103 -38.60 3.10 -6.23
CA ILE A 103 -37.64 4.20 -6.25
C ILE A 103 -38.31 5.51 -5.79
N LYS A 104 -37.67 6.17 -4.83
CA LYS A 104 -37.98 7.54 -4.42
C LYS A 104 -37.13 8.58 -5.18
N VAL A 105 -37.57 9.83 -5.21
CA VAL A 105 -36.80 10.95 -5.75
C VAL A 105 -36.70 12.07 -4.72
N LEU A 106 -35.49 12.37 -4.25
CA LEU A 106 -35.14 13.53 -3.45
C LEU A 106 -34.91 14.71 -4.40
N LEU A 107 -35.80 15.70 -4.32
CA LEU A 107 -35.71 16.94 -5.07
C LEU A 107 -34.78 17.90 -4.32
N ASP A 108 -33.66 18.26 -4.96
CA ASP A 108 -32.61 19.11 -4.39
C ASP A 108 -32.51 20.45 -5.17
N PRO A 109 -32.98 21.58 -4.59
CA PRO A 109 -32.65 22.91 -5.06
C PRO A 109 -31.16 23.19 -4.78
N HIS A 110 -30.34 23.04 -5.82
CA HIS A 110 -28.89 22.94 -5.72
C HIS A 110 -28.22 24.33 -5.61
N ASN A 111 -28.55 25.05 -4.54
CA ASN A 111 -28.54 26.51 -4.51
C ASN A 111 -27.76 27.16 -3.35
N TYR A 112 -27.13 26.39 -2.46
CA TYR A 112 -26.20 26.92 -1.45
C TYR A 112 -26.81 27.99 -0.51
N ALA A 113 -28.08 27.81 -0.15
CA ALA A 113 -28.93 28.80 0.55
C ALA A 113 -28.96 30.19 -0.12
N ARG A 114 -28.90 30.23 -1.46
CA ARG A 114 -28.90 31.45 -2.26
C ARG A 114 -29.90 31.44 -3.41
N TYR A 115 -30.39 32.64 -3.74
CA TYR A 115 -31.21 32.90 -4.93
C TYR A 115 -30.62 34.08 -5.71
N TYR A 116 -30.23 33.84 -6.97
CA TYR A 116 -29.39 34.75 -7.76
C TYR A 116 -28.14 35.23 -6.99
N GLY A 117 -27.52 34.33 -6.23
CA GLY A 117 -26.30 34.58 -5.44
C GLY A 117 -26.52 35.32 -4.10
N LYS A 118 -27.72 35.81 -3.81
CA LYS A 118 -28.08 36.45 -2.53
C LYS A 118 -28.41 35.41 -1.47
N LEU A 119 -27.92 35.58 -0.24
CA LEU A 119 -28.24 34.68 0.88
C LEU A 119 -29.70 34.82 1.32
N ILE A 120 -30.40 33.69 1.48
CA ILE A 120 -31.72 33.64 2.11
C ILE A 120 -31.60 34.07 3.59
N GLY A 121 -32.61 34.78 4.08
CA GLY A 121 -32.67 35.32 5.45
C GLY A 121 -31.80 36.55 5.69
N VAL A 122 -30.85 36.83 4.80
CA VAL A 122 -29.85 37.92 4.92
C VAL A 122 -30.05 38.99 3.83
N ASP A 123 -29.88 38.61 2.57
CA ASP A 123 -29.94 39.50 1.40
C ASP A 123 -31.26 39.36 0.61
N GLU A 124 -31.89 38.20 0.69
CA GLU A 124 -33.15 37.84 0.06
C GLU A 124 -34.10 37.28 1.14
N PRO A 125 -35.35 37.75 1.26
CA PRO A 125 -36.21 37.39 2.39
C PRO A 125 -36.61 35.91 2.36
N VAL A 126 -36.70 35.29 3.54
CA VAL A 126 -37.20 33.91 3.74
C VAL A 126 -38.57 33.66 3.09
N SER A 127 -39.39 34.69 2.89
CA SER A 127 -40.65 34.58 2.15
C SER A 127 -40.45 34.01 0.73
N THR A 128 -39.36 34.37 0.05
CA THR A 128 -39.01 33.86 -1.29
C THR A 128 -38.80 32.34 -1.23
N PHE A 129 -38.08 31.84 -0.22
CA PHE A 129 -37.86 30.41 0.04
C PHE A 129 -39.15 29.66 0.41
N THR A 130 -39.99 30.24 1.28
CA THR A 130 -41.26 29.60 1.67
C THR A 130 -42.29 29.56 0.54
N ASP A 131 -42.30 30.55 -0.37
CA ASP A 131 -43.16 30.54 -1.55
C ASP A 131 -42.76 29.44 -2.54
N PHE A 132 -41.46 29.30 -2.83
CA PHE A 132 -40.91 28.22 -3.62
C PHE A 132 -41.34 26.85 -3.07
N TRP A 133 -41.11 26.61 -1.78
CA TRP A 133 -41.48 25.36 -1.12
C TRP A 133 -43.00 25.13 -1.07
N THR A 134 -43.81 26.17 -0.89
CA THR A 134 -45.27 26.08 -0.96
C THR A 134 -45.72 25.62 -2.35
N LYS A 135 -45.11 26.13 -3.43
CA LYS A 135 -45.45 25.75 -4.80
C LYS A 135 -44.97 24.34 -5.15
N LEU A 136 -43.74 23.99 -4.78
CA LEU A 136 -43.17 22.67 -5.05
C LEU A 136 -43.91 21.57 -4.27
N ALA A 137 -44.19 21.81 -2.99
CA ALA A 137 -44.98 20.89 -2.17
C ALA A 137 -46.41 20.72 -2.71
N ASN A 138 -47.08 21.80 -3.16
CA ASN A 138 -48.40 21.66 -3.79
C ASN A 138 -48.39 20.83 -5.09
N ARG A 139 -47.25 20.77 -5.81
CA ARG A 139 -47.09 19.96 -7.03
C ARG A 139 -46.93 18.46 -6.73
N TYR A 140 -46.22 18.11 -5.65
CA TYR A 140 -45.82 16.72 -5.36
C TYR A 140 -46.40 16.08 -4.08
N LYS A 141 -47.22 16.82 -3.31
CA LYS A 141 -47.79 16.33 -2.01
C LYS A 141 -48.56 15.01 -2.06
N ASP A 142 -49.12 14.69 -3.22
CA ASP A 142 -49.90 13.46 -3.44
C ASP A 142 -49.03 12.30 -3.99
N ASN A 143 -47.73 12.53 -4.24
CA ASN A 143 -46.76 11.50 -4.62
C ASN A 143 -45.85 11.17 -3.41
N GLU A 144 -46.15 10.07 -2.71
CA GLU A 144 -45.41 9.62 -1.52
C GLU A 144 -43.97 9.17 -1.79
N HIS A 145 -43.60 8.98 -3.06
CA HIS A 145 -42.23 8.65 -3.47
C HIS A 145 -41.33 9.88 -3.66
N VAL A 146 -41.87 11.11 -3.57
CA VAL A 146 -41.06 12.34 -3.59
C VAL A 146 -40.59 12.67 -2.18
N ILE A 147 -39.31 13.03 -2.05
CA ILE A 147 -38.66 13.56 -0.85
C ILE A 147 -38.26 15.02 -1.14
N PHE A 148 -38.38 15.90 -0.14
CA PHE A 148 -38.06 17.32 -0.25
C PHE A 148 -36.73 17.63 0.45
N GLY A 149 -35.64 17.76 -0.31
CA GLY A 149 -34.38 18.27 0.23
C GLY A 149 -34.40 19.78 0.26
N LEU A 150 -34.30 20.38 1.45
CA LEU A 150 -34.60 21.79 1.61
C LEU A 150 -33.67 22.72 0.82
N MET A 151 -32.40 22.34 0.65
CA MET A 151 -31.35 23.12 -0.01
C MET A 151 -30.04 22.31 -0.10
N ASN A 152 -29.32 22.37 -1.22
CA ASN A 152 -27.92 21.90 -1.24
C ASN A 152 -27.02 22.83 -0.42
N GLU A 153 -26.17 22.28 0.44
CA GLU A 153 -24.97 22.91 1.01
C GLU A 153 -25.04 24.42 1.37
N PRO A 154 -25.90 24.85 2.32
CA PRO A 154 -25.82 26.19 2.89
C PRO A 154 -24.39 26.53 3.39
N TRP A 155 -23.89 27.73 3.05
CA TRP A 155 -22.58 28.19 3.53
C TRP A 155 -22.48 29.71 3.60
N GLY A 156 -21.65 30.23 4.52
CA GLY A 156 -21.36 31.67 4.63
C GLY A 156 -22.46 32.51 5.29
N LEU A 157 -23.31 31.89 6.12
CA LEU A 157 -24.33 32.54 6.95
C LEU A 157 -24.29 31.98 8.38
N ASP A 158 -24.89 32.69 9.34
CA ASP A 158 -25.00 32.24 10.73
C ASP A 158 -25.89 30.99 10.83
N PRO A 159 -25.47 29.91 11.53
CA PRO A 159 -26.26 28.68 11.62
C PRO A 159 -27.64 28.91 12.26
N ALA A 160 -27.77 29.88 13.18
CA ALA A 160 -29.05 30.20 13.81
C ALA A 160 -30.02 30.94 12.87
N ILE A 161 -29.51 31.64 11.85
CA ILE A 161 -30.35 32.19 10.77
C ILE A 161 -30.81 31.03 9.87
N TRP A 162 -29.88 30.18 9.42
CA TRP A 162 -30.21 29.06 8.54
C TRP A 162 -31.28 28.13 9.14
N PHE A 163 -31.15 27.73 10.41
CA PHE A 163 -32.14 26.85 11.03
C PHE A 163 -33.51 27.52 11.27
N GLN A 164 -33.58 28.85 11.41
CA GLN A 164 -34.87 29.55 11.39
C GLN A 164 -35.53 29.50 10.01
N ASP A 165 -34.76 29.68 8.94
CA ASP A 165 -35.25 29.62 7.57
C ASP A 165 -35.65 28.20 7.15
N ALA A 166 -34.86 27.19 7.55
CA ALA A 166 -35.19 25.78 7.35
C ALA A 166 -36.51 25.40 8.04
N GLN A 167 -36.72 25.84 9.30
CA GLN A 167 -37.99 25.64 9.99
C GLN A 167 -39.16 26.36 9.30
N ALA A 168 -38.94 27.54 8.72
CA ALA A 168 -39.94 28.23 7.91
C ALA A 168 -40.28 27.43 6.63
N GLY A 169 -39.28 26.82 5.99
CA GLY A 169 -39.45 25.87 4.88
C GLY A 169 -40.32 24.67 5.25
N ILE A 170 -39.98 23.97 6.34
CA ILE A 170 -40.78 22.84 6.88
C ILE A 170 -42.24 23.27 7.11
N ASN A 171 -42.45 24.41 7.78
CA ASN A 171 -43.78 24.94 8.08
C ASN A 171 -44.57 25.26 6.79
N ALA A 172 -43.92 25.83 5.78
CA ALA A 172 -44.53 26.13 4.48
C ALA A 172 -44.93 24.86 3.73
N ILE A 173 -44.06 23.83 3.70
CA ILE A 173 -44.37 22.52 3.12
C ILE A 173 -45.60 21.90 3.80
N ARG A 174 -45.59 21.81 5.14
CA ARG A 174 -46.69 21.18 5.90
C ARG A 174 -48.00 21.96 5.83
N ALA A 175 -47.96 23.29 5.67
CA ALA A 175 -49.16 24.11 5.44
C ALA A 175 -49.90 23.75 4.14
N THR A 176 -49.26 23.10 3.17
CA THR A 176 -49.92 22.61 1.93
C THR A 176 -50.72 21.31 2.11
N GLY A 177 -50.52 20.63 3.24
CA GLY A 177 -50.99 19.26 3.51
C GLY A 177 -50.01 18.15 3.11
N ALA A 178 -48.84 18.50 2.57
CA ALA A 178 -47.82 17.53 2.14
C ALA A 178 -47.27 16.68 3.30
N LYS A 179 -47.13 15.37 3.07
CA LYS A 179 -46.65 14.38 4.06
C LYS A 179 -45.30 13.74 3.71
N ASN A 180 -44.71 14.13 2.59
CA ASN A 180 -43.40 13.71 2.08
C ASN A 180 -42.31 13.83 3.16
N LEU A 181 -41.28 12.98 3.09
CA LEU A 181 -40.08 13.14 3.91
C LEU A 181 -39.41 14.48 3.56
N ILE A 182 -38.90 15.19 4.56
CA ILE A 182 -38.12 16.42 4.39
C ILE A 182 -36.68 16.18 4.87
N THR A 183 -35.68 16.51 4.07
CA THR A 183 -34.26 16.43 4.46
C THR A 183 -33.72 17.84 4.73
N VAL A 184 -33.05 18.02 5.87
CA VAL A 184 -32.69 19.34 6.44
C VAL A 184 -31.17 19.47 6.55
N PRO A 185 -30.49 20.29 5.73
CA PRO A 185 -29.06 20.50 5.86
C PRO A 185 -28.73 21.46 7.02
N GLY A 186 -27.45 21.51 7.40
CA GLY A 186 -26.84 22.60 8.17
C GLY A 186 -26.07 23.58 7.28
N ILE A 187 -25.30 24.47 7.89
CA ILE A 187 -24.31 25.32 7.20
C ILE A 187 -22.96 24.58 7.00
N SER A 188 -21.94 25.30 6.51
CA SER A 188 -20.60 24.78 6.24
C SER A 188 -20.63 23.58 5.30
N TRP A 189 -21.36 23.73 4.20
CA TRP A 189 -21.58 22.67 3.19
C TRP A 189 -22.22 21.41 3.78
N THR A 190 -22.95 21.57 4.89
CA THR A 190 -23.60 20.48 5.63
C THR A 190 -22.67 19.30 5.99
N GLY A 191 -21.37 19.58 6.13
CA GLY A 191 -20.34 18.56 6.34
C GLY A 191 -20.51 17.80 7.65
N ALA A 192 -20.50 16.46 7.59
CA ALA A 192 -20.59 15.61 8.79
C ALA A 192 -19.40 15.86 9.74
N HIS A 193 -18.18 15.88 9.20
CA HIS A 193 -16.92 16.15 9.90
C HIS A 193 -16.90 17.48 10.69
N SER A 194 -17.68 18.47 10.25
CA SER A 194 -17.69 19.83 10.85
C SER A 194 -19.03 20.19 11.50
N TRP A 195 -19.95 19.23 11.66
CA TRP A 195 -21.30 19.49 12.19
C TRP A 195 -21.30 20.10 13.59
N ILE A 196 -20.39 19.67 14.45
CA ILE A 196 -20.26 20.21 15.82
C ILE A 196 -19.48 21.53 15.81
N GLU A 197 -18.33 21.57 15.15
CA GLU A 197 -17.43 22.73 15.14
C GLU A 197 -18.03 23.97 14.44
N SER A 198 -18.82 23.77 13.37
CA SER A 198 -19.55 24.84 12.67
C SER A 198 -20.68 25.45 13.51
N GLY A 199 -21.04 24.83 14.63
CA GLY A 199 -22.19 25.21 15.44
C GLY A 199 -23.54 24.70 14.93
N ASN A 200 -23.58 23.86 13.88
CA ASN A 200 -24.85 23.29 13.37
C ASN A 200 -25.63 22.58 14.48
N GLY A 201 -24.98 21.67 15.21
CA GLY A 201 -25.65 20.89 16.25
C GLY A 201 -26.27 21.76 17.37
N ALA A 202 -25.57 22.82 17.79
CA ALA A 202 -26.08 23.75 18.80
C ALA A 202 -27.23 24.61 18.28
N ALA A 203 -27.13 25.09 17.03
CA ALA A 203 -28.15 25.93 16.41
C ALA A 203 -29.44 25.16 16.08
N ALA A 204 -29.35 23.91 15.63
CA ALA A 204 -30.50 23.04 15.36
C ALA A 204 -31.32 22.77 16.64
N VAL A 205 -30.65 22.46 17.76
CA VAL A 205 -31.27 22.28 19.07
C VAL A 205 -31.89 23.58 19.59
N ALA A 206 -31.19 24.72 19.43
CA ALA A 206 -31.68 26.02 19.85
C ALA A 206 -32.91 26.50 19.04
N ALA A 207 -32.92 26.25 17.73
CA ALA A 207 -34.06 26.50 16.84
C ALA A 207 -35.24 25.56 17.12
N LYS A 208 -34.98 24.42 17.77
CA LYS A 208 -35.93 23.32 18.00
C LYS A 208 -36.52 22.83 16.68
N ILE A 209 -35.65 22.45 15.75
CA ILE A 209 -36.08 21.90 14.46
C ILE A 209 -37.05 20.75 14.72
N GLN A 210 -38.24 20.88 14.17
CA GLN A 210 -39.33 19.93 14.33
C GLN A 210 -40.23 19.95 13.09
N ASP A 211 -40.75 18.77 12.75
CA ASP A 211 -41.79 18.61 11.76
C ASP A 211 -43.12 18.26 12.43
N PRO A 212 -44.20 19.04 12.22
CA PRO A 212 -45.55 18.67 12.67
C PRO A 212 -46.06 17.30 12.18
N ALA A 213 -45.48 16.73 11.12
CA ALA A 213 -45.81 15.39 10.61
C ALA A 213 -44.82 14.29 11.08
N ASP A 214 -43.77 14.64 11.82
CA ASP A 214 -42.71 13.74 12.30
C ASP A 214 -42.09 12.85 11.20
N ASN A 215 -41.89 13.43 10.01
CA ASN A 215 -41.33 12.75 8.84
C ASN A 215 -40.23 13.61 8.20
N TRP A 216 -39.09 13.69 8.90
CA TRP A 216 -37.94 14.51 8.53
C TRP A 216 -36.63 13.92 9.07
N VAL A 217 -35.51 14.24 8.42
CA VAL A 217 -34.15 13.88 8.85
C VAL A 217 -33.17 15.03 8.54
N PHE A 218 -31.97 15.02 9.14
CA PHE A 218 -30.88 15.88 8.68
C PHE A 218 -30.24 15.35 7.38
N GLU A 219 -29.83 16.24 6.48
CA GLU A 219 -29.00 15.90 5.30
C GLU A 219 -27.57 16.33 5.58
N MET A 220 -26.63 15.38 5.57
CA MET A 220 -25.21 15.69 5.77
C MET A 220 -24.40 15.20 4.58
N HIS A 221 -23.31 15.87 4.26
CA HIS A 221 -22.40 15.51 3.16
C HIS A 221 -21.05 15.09 3.75
N GLN A 222 -20.35 14.16 3.09
CA GLN A 222 -18.99 13.82 3.48
C GLN A 222 -18.14 13.31 2.31
N TYR A 223 -17.04 14.01 2.06
CA TYR A 223 -15.96 13.57 1.19
C TYR A 223 -14.73 13.20 2.03
N PHE A 224 -13.82 12.41 1.45
CA PHE A 224 -12.73 11.76 2.20
C PHE A 224 -11.34 12.29 1.86
N ASP A 225 -11.26 13.29 0.97
CA ASP A 225 -10.01 13.98 0.64
C ASP A 225 -9.55 14.95 1.73
N SER A 226 -8.31 15.43 1.61
CA SER A 226 -7.57 16.08 2.70
C SER A 226 -8.24 17.28 3.36
N ASP A 227 -9.12 17.98 2.62
CA ASP A 227 -9.90 19.13 3.07
C ASP A 227 -11.42 18.88 3.02
N PHE A 228 -11.85 17.62 2.84
CA PHE A 228 -13.24 17.17 2.75
C PHE A 228 -14.06 17.84 1.63
N SER A 229 -13.39 18.39 0.61
CA SER A 229 -14.01 19.19 -0.45
C SER A 229 -14.57 18.37 -1.62
N GLY A 230 -14.24 17.08 -1.72
CA GLY A 230 -14.64 16.25 -2.87
C GLY A 230 -13.99 16.68 -4.18
N THR A 231 -12.84 17.37 -4.14
CA THR A 231 -12.15 17.87 -5.34
C THR A 231 -11.00 16.95 -5.77
N SER A 232 -10.54 16.06 -4.89
CA SER A 232 -9.40 15.16 -5.11
C SER A 232 -9.81 13.67 -5.14
N PRO A 233 -9.25 12.86 -6.06
CA PRO A 233 -9.42 11.40 -6.07
C PRO A 233 -8.54 10.69 -5.01
N ILE A 234 -8.14 11.38 -3.93
CA ILE A 234 -7.26 10.83 -2.89
C ILE A 234 -8.00 10.91 -1.57
N CYS A 235 -8.54 9.77 -1.12
CA CYS A 235 -9.07 9.60 0.22
C CYS A 235 -7.91 9.56 1.24
N THR A 236 -7.94 10.44 2.23
CA THR A 236 -7.00 10.51 3.35
C THR A 236 -7.66 10.29 4.72
N HIS A 237 -9.00 10.30 4.76
CA HIS A 237 -9.82 10.11 5.96
C HIS A 237 -10.80 8.94 5.76
N GLY A 238 -11.33 8.41 6.86
CA GLY A 238 -12.23 7.25 6.91
C GLY A 238 -13.50 7.51 7.73
N THR A 239 -13.84 6.59 8.64
CA THR A 239 -15.06 6.63 9.45
C THR A 239 -14.99 7.57 10.66
N GLU A 240 -13.79 7.95 11.09
CA GLU A 240 -13.54 8.81 12.26
C GLU A 240 -14.24 10.18 12.19
N VAL A 241 -14.54 10.64 10.97
CA VAL A 241 -15.27 11.89 10.72
C VAL A 241 -16.74 11.88 11.17
N PHE A 242 -17.30 10.72 11.50
CA PHE A 242 -18.70 10.55 11.87
C PHE A 242 -18.96 10.46 13.38
N ASP A 243 -17.93 10.29 14.22
CA ASP A 243 -18.13 9.90 15.63
C ASP A 243 -18.84 10.98 16.46
N ASP A 244 -18.34 12.21 16.44
CA ASP A 244 -18.93 13.33 17.20
C ASP A 244 -20.37 13.66 16.75
N VAL A 245 -20.63 13.62 15.44
CA VAL A 245 -21.96 13.91 14.89
C VAL A 245 -22.95 12.75 15.14
N THR A 246 -22.49 11.50 15.10
CA THR A 246 -23.31 10.34 15.44
C THR A 246 -23.64 10.32 16.94
N ALA A 247 -22.70 10.72 17.81
CA ALA A 247 -22.96 10.92 19.23
C ALA A 247 -24.00 12.04 19.46
N TRP A 248 -23.92 13.15 18.73
CA TRP A 248 -24.91 14.24 18.80
C TRP A 248 -26.30 13.82 18.31
N LEU A 249 -26.40 13.04 17.22
CA LEU A 249 -27.65 12.47 16.73
C LEU A 249 -28.30 11.56 17.80
N LYS A 250 -27.50 10.70 18.45
CA LYS A 250 -27.91 9.85 19.57
C LYS A 250 -28.45 10.65 20.75
N GLU A 251 -27.68 11.63 21.23
CA GLU A 251 -28.03 12.44 22.40
C GLU A 251 -29.36 13.19 22.21
N ASN A 252 -29.62 13.66 21.00
CA ASN A 252 -30.78 14.50 20.69
C ASN A 252 -31.95 13.72 20.05
N ASN A 253 -31.82 12.39 19.90
CA ASN A 253 -32.81 11.52 19.24
C ASN A 253 -33.17 12.02 17.82
N TYR A 254 -32.15 12.33 17.03
CA TYR A 254 -32.27 12.76 15.65
C TYR A 254 -31.80 11.66 14.68
N LYS A 255 -32.31 11.73 13.45
CA LYS A 255 -31.93 10.85 12.34
C LYS A 255 -31.32 11.67 11.20
N ALA A 256 -30.45 11.07 10.40
CA ALA A 256 -29.75 11.72 9.30
C ALA A 256 -29.65 10.80 8.06
N ILE A 257 -29.47 11.41 6.89
CA ILE A 257 -29.07 10.76 5.64
C ILE A 257 -27.76 11.38 5.15
N LEU A 258 -26.83 10.55 4.66
CA LEU A 258 -25.62 11.02 3.99
C LEU A 258 -25.97 11.39 2.55
N GLY A 259 -26.37 12.65 2.33
CA GLY A 259 -26.92 13.19 1.08
C GLY A 259 -25.95 13.26 -0.09
N GLU A 260 -24.65 13.37 0.21
CA GLU A 260 -23.57 13.19 -0.75
C GLU A 260 -22.37 12.50 -0.10
N MET A 261 -21.79 11.56 -0.82
CA MET A 261 -20.43 11.07 -0.62
C MET A 261 -19.82 10.63 -1.95
N ALA A 262 -18.50 10.76 -2.09
CA ALA A 262 -17.76 10.17 -3.21
C ALA A 262 -16.37 9.73 -2.79
N ALA A 263 -15.83 8.76 -3.53
CA ALA A 263 -14.45 8.31 -3.42
C ALA A 263 -13.91 7.99 -4.82
N SER A 264 -12.59 7.88 -4.96
CA SER A 264 -11.98 7.67 -6.27
C SER A 264 -12.34 6.34 -6.90
N THR A 265 -12.84 6.44 -8.12
CA THR A 265 -13.13 5.30 -8.97
C THR A 265 -12.14 5.17 -10.15
N ASP A 266 -11.10 6.03 -10.16
CA ASP A 266 -10.10 6.14 -11.23
C ASP A 266 -9.09 4.96 -11.20
N PRO A 267 -9.01 4.15 -12.28
CA PRO A 267 -8.08 3.02 -12.35
C PRO A 267 -6.60 3.41 -12.56
N SER A 268 -6.27 4.69 -12.74
CA SER A 268 -4.89 5.15 -12.94
C SER A 268 -4.03 5.16 -11.67
N CYS A 269 -4.64 4.97 -10.48
CA CYS A 269 -3.93 4.94 -9.20
C CYS A 269 -4.45 3.79 -8.31
N ASN A 270 -4.09 2.56 -8.68
CA ASN A 270 -4.66 1.32 -8.11
C ASN A 270 -4.64 1.23 -6.57
N ALA A 271 -3.54 1.59 -5.90
CA ALA A 271 -3.47 1.55 -4.44
C ALA A 271 -4.46 2.53 -3.79
N GLN A 272 -4.53 3.76 -4.30
CA GLN A 272 -5.46 4.77 -3.81
C GLN A 272 -6.92 4.37 -4.08
N ARG A 273 -7.20 3.73 -5.22
CA ARG A 273 -8.51 3.19 -5.57
C ARG A 273 -8.94 2.07 -4.60
N LEU A 274 -8.03 1.18 -4.21
CA LEU A 274 -8.33 0.11 -3.24
C LEU A 274 -8.55 0.68 -1.83
N TRP A 275 -7.72 1.62 -1.38
CA TRP A 275 -7.95 2.33 -0.11
C TRP A 275 -9.29 3.08 -0.10
N CYS A 276 -9.58 3.87 -1.13
CA CYS A 276 -10.86 4.56 -1.28
C CYS A 276 -12.05 3.59 -1.31
N ALA A 277 -11.90 2.39 -1.90
CA ALA A 277 -12.95 1.37 -1.86
C ALA A 277 -13.20 0.84 -0.45
N GLY A 278 -12.14 0.57 0.32
CA GLY A 278 -12.24 0.20 1.74
C GLY A 278 -12.87 1.30 2.60
N VAL A 279 -12.53 2.57 2.35
CA VAL A 279 -13.19 3.72 3.00
C VAL A 279 -14.69 3.72 2.74
N VAL A 280 -15.13 3.57 1.48
CA VAL A 280 -16.57 3.52 1.13
C VAL A 280 -17.29 2.36 1.82
N GLU A 281 -16.72 1.15 1.79
CA GLU A 281 -17.30 0.00 2.48
C GLU A 281 -17.41 0.23 4.00
N ASN A 282 -16.34 0.71 4.64
CA ASN A 282 -16.31 0.96 6.08
C ASN A 282 -17.31 2.06 6.48
N VAL A 283 -17.45 3.11 5.69
CA VAL A 283 -18.45 4.16 5.92
C VAL A 283 -19.86 3.61 5.80
N ILE A 284 -20.20 2.87 4.74
CA ILE A 284 -21.55 2.32 4.59
C ILE A 284 -21.87 1.31 5.72
N ARG A 285 -20.87 0.52 6.15
CA ARG A 285 -21.00 -0.37 7.32
C ARG A 285 -21.17 0.40 8.62
N TYR A 286 -20.47 1.51 8.81
CA TYR A 286 -20.63 2.40 9.97
C TYR A 286 -22.04 2.98 10.01
N LEU A 287 -22.55 3.50 8.89
CA LEU A 287 -23.93 4.01 8.79
C LEU A 287 -24.94 2.89 9.14
N ALA A 288 -24.77 1.69 8.58
CA ALA A 288 -25.66 0.55 8.88
C ALA A 288 -25.57 0.05 10.33
N ALA A 289 -24.44 0.27 11.02
CA ALA A 289 -24.25 -0.09 12.43
C ALA A 289 -24.86 0.94 13.41
N ASN A 290 -25.20 2.13 12.95
CA ASN A 290 -25.69 3.24 13.76
C ASN A 290 -27.09 3.64 13.30
N GLU A 291 -28.12 3.29 14.08
CA GLU A 291 -29.54 3.49 13.70
C GLU A 291 -29.94 4.95 13.48
N GLU A 292 -29.08 5.91 13.82
CA GLU A 292 -29.21 7.33 13.53
C GLU A 292 -29.12 7.64 12.03
N TRP A 293 -28.47 6.78 11.24
CA TRP A 293 -28.27 6.97 9.82
C TRP A 293 -29.27 6.13 9.01
N GLU A 294 -30.15 6.80 8.27
CA GLU A 294 -31.17 6.15 7.45
C GLU A 294 -30.65 5.73 6.07
N GLY A 295 -29.51 6.24 5.61
CA GLY A 295 -28.98 5.89 4.31
C GLY A 295 -27.85 6.75 3.78
N PHE A 296 -27.47 6.48 2.52
CA PHE A 296 -26.45 7.21 1.79
C PHE A 296 -26.83 7.46 0.33
N LEU A 297 -26.24 8.48 -0.27
CA LEU A 297 -26.41 8.87 -1.66
C LEU A 297 -25.03 9.21 -2.27
N TRP A 298 -24.67 8.52 -3.35
CA TRP A 298 -23.40 8.74 -4.03
C TRP A 298 -23.42 9.97 -4.95
N TRP A 299 -22.33 10.74 -4.96
CA TRP A 299 -22.08 11.85 -5.88
C TRP A 299 -21.05 11.44 -6.94
N ALA A 300 -21.38 11.23 -8.21
CA ALA A 300 -22.69 11.32 -8.85
C ALA A 300 -22.79 10.42 -10.10
N ALA A 301 -23.99 10.31 -10.65
CA ALA A 301 -24.31 9.86 -12.00
C ALA A 301 -24.83 11.03 -12.84
N GLY A 302 -25.17 10.79 -14.11
CA GLY A 302 -25.70 11.79 -15.03
C GLY A 302 -24.92 11.86 -16.36
N PRO A 303 -25.59 12.08 -17.51
CA PRO A 303 -25.03 11.84 -18.84
C PRO A 303 -23.84 12.72 -19.26
N TRP A 304 -23.52 13.79 -18.53
CA TRP A 304 -22.45 14.74 -18.89
C TRP A 304 -21.18 14.68 -18.03
N TRP A 305 -21.11 13.74 -17.06
CA TRP A 305 -19.94 13.58 -16.18
C TRP A 305 -18.68 13.02 -16.88
N GLY A 306 -18.83 12.43 -18.07
CA GLY A 306 -17.72 11.94 -18.88
C GLY A 306 -16.84 10.94 -18.12
N SER A 307 -15.53 11.20 -18.08
CA SER A 307 -14.56 10.38 -17.34
C SER A 307 -14.17 10.98 -15.98
N SER A 308 -15.11 11.65 -15.28
CA SER A 308 -14.87 12.10 -13.91
C SER A 308 -14.59 10.91 -12.98
N TRP A 309 -13.65 11.08 -12.06
CA TRP A 309 -13.22 10.03 -11.12
C TRP A 309 -14.32 9.59 -10.15
N SER A 310 -15.34 10.42 -9.93
CA SER A 310 -16.51 10.14 -9.08
C SER A 310 -17.72 9.61 -9.86
N SER A 311 -17.66 9.59 -11.20
CA SER A 311 -18.81 9.27 -12.05
C SER A 311 -19.22 7.81 -11.94
N LEU A 312 -20.49 7.55 -11.67
CA LEU A 312 -21.12 6.25 -11.83
C LEU A 312 -22.10 6.19 -13.02
N GLU A 313 -22.04 7.12 -13.98
CA GLU A 313 -22.98 7.14 -15.12
C GLU A 313 -22.84 5.90 -16.04
N PRO A 314 -23.91 5.14 -16.32
CA PRO A 314 -23.89 3.99 -17.22
C PRO A 314 -23.64 4.38 -18.70
N SER A 315 -22.43 4.09 -19.18
CA SER A 315 -22.09 4.28 -20.59
C SER A 315 -22.78 3.26 -21.51
N LYS A 316 -23.84 3.68 -22.21
CA LYS A 316 -24.49 2.95 -23.33
C LYS A 316 -24.84 1.48 -23.03
N GLY A 317 -25.38 1.21 -21.83
CA GLY A 317 -25.80 -0.14 -21.45
C GLY A 317 -24.65 -1.11 -21.10
N GLN A 318 -23.45 -0.60 -20.82
CA GLN A 318 -22.36 -1.37 -20.22
C GLN A 318 -22.36 -1.19 -18.70
N SER A 319 -21.93 -2.22 -17.97
CA SER A 319 -21.75 -2.16 -16.52
C SER A 319 -20.71 -1.10 -16.16
N VAL A 320 -21.08 -0.16 -15.30
CA VAL A 320 -20.16 0.83 -14.73
C VAL A 320 -19.08 0.08 -13.94
N PRO A 321 -17.78 0.25 -14.24
CA PRO A 321 -16.70 -0.50 -13.58
C PRO A 321 -16.58 -0.32 -12.06
N ASN A 322 -17.36 0.59 -11.49
CA ASN A 322 -17.23 1.11 -10.13
C ASN A 322 -18.54 1.14 -9.33
N ALA A 323 -19.69 0.81 -9.94
CA ALA A 323 -20.95 0.67 -9.19
C ALA A 323 -20.89 -0.45 -8.14
N TYR A 324 -19.93 -1.38 -8.26
CA TYR A 324 -19.66 -2.42 -7.26
C TYR A 324 -19.30 -1.87 -5.87
N LEU A 325 -18.85 -0.61 -5.75
CA LEU A 325 -18.51 0.03 -4.48
C LEU A 325 -19.74 0.25 -3.59
N VAL A 326 -20.90 0.49 -4.20
CA VAL A 326 -22.14 0.91 -3.50
C VAL A 326 -23.31 -0.03 -3.73
N ALA A 327 -23.39 -0.68 -4.91
CA ALA A 327 -24.50 -1.55 -5.26
C ALA A 327 -24.77 -2.70 -4.27
N PRO A 328 -23.74 -3.41 -3.72
CA PRO A 328 -23.98 -4.46 -2.72
C PRO A 328 -24.72 -3.99 -1.47
N PHE A 329 -24.70 -2.69 -1.18
CA PHE A 329 -25.32 -2.08 0.00
C PHE A 329 -26.67 -1.39 -0.31
N PHE A 330 -27.14 -1.38 -1.55
CA PHE A 330 -28.44 -0.77 -1.86
C PHE A 330 -29.62 -1.58 -1.27
N PRO A 331 -30.63 -0.93 -0.64
CA PRO A 331 -31.64 -1.64 0.15
C PRO A 331 -32.53 -2.63 -0.60
N GLY A 332 -32.70 -2.48 -1.92
CA GLY A 332 -33.50 -3.38 -2.77
C GLY A 332 -32.86 -4.74 -3.02
N ASN A 333 -31.59 -4.95 -2.62
CA ASN A 333 -30.94 -6.26 -2.65
C ASN A 333 -31.39 -7.11 -1.45
N ASP A 334 -32.53 -7.79 -1.60
CA ASP A 334 -33.13 -8.63 -0.54
C ASP A 334 -32.34 -9.91 -0.17
N ALA A 335 -31.15 -10.12 -0.76
CA ALA A 335 -30.17 -11.09 -0.26
C ALA A 335 -29.70 -10.80 1.19
N VAL A 336 -29.97 -9.58 1.71
CA VAL A 336 -29.68 -9.15 3.09
C VAL A 336 -30.95 -9.19 3.99
N ALA A 337 -32.12 -9.58 3.44
CA ALA A 337 -33.42 -9.35 4.08
C ALA A 337 -34.14 -10.62 4.63
N ALA A 338 -33.41 -11.61 5.15
CA ALA A 338 -33.99 -12.60 6.07
C ALA A 338 -32.94 -13.42 6.85
N GLN A 339 -32.77 -13.14 8.14
CA GLN A 339 -32.64 -14.18 9.18
C GLN A 339 -33.37 -13.71 10.46
N PRO A 340 -34.27 -14.51 11.05
CA PRO A 340 -35.07 -14.10 12.20
C PRO A 340 -34.32 -14.27 13.53
N THR A 341 -34.53 -13.35 14.47
CA THR A 341 -34.10 -13.46 15.86
C THR A 341 -34.81 -14.60 16.60
N PRO A 342 -34.09 -15.56 17.23
CA PRO A 342 -34.73 -16.63 17.98
C PRO A 342 -35.02 -16.22 19.43
N THR A 343 -36.27 -15.87 19.73
CA THR A 343 -36.75 -15.72 21.11
C THR A 343 -37.23 -17.07 21.68
N GLY A 344 -36.49 -17.65 22.63
CA GLY A 344 -36.93 -18.84 23.37
C GLY A 344 -35.92 -19.29 24.42
N SER A 345 -36.25 -19.12 25.71
CA SER A 345 -35.37 -19.50 26.82
C SER A 345 -35.68 -20.91 27.36
N ILE A 346 -34.65 -21.74 27.53
CA ILE A 346 -34.36 -22.58 28.73
C ILE A 346 -33.10 -23.46 28.54
N THR A 347 -32.14 -23.30 29.47
CA THR A 347 -30.95 -24.14 29.79
C THR A 347 -29.89 -24.51 28.73
N ILE A 348 -28.70 -23.94 28.95
CA ILE A 348 -27.35 -24.36 28.50
C ILE A 348 -26.87 -25.48 29.46
N PRO A 349 -26.20 -26.59 29.01
CA PRO A 349 -24.86 -26.50 28.39
C PRO A 349 -24.51 -27.41 27.19
N ALA A 350 -23.42 -27.00 26.53
CA ALA A 350 -22.62 -27.67 25.48
C ALA A 350 -23.07 -27.52 23.99
N ALA A 351 -22.53 -26.46 23.37
CA ALA A 351 -22.08 -26.28 21.98
C ALA A 351 -22.73 -26.99 20.75
N SER A 352 -23.26 -26.14 19.86
CA SER A 352 -23.23 -26.23 18.37
C SER A 352 -24.10 -27.26 17.62
N PRO A 353 -24.46 -27.01 16.32
CA PRO A 353 -24.04 -25.89 15.45
C PRO A 353 -25.17 -25.01 14.84
N THR A 354 -24.71 -23.93 14.21
CA THR A 354 -25.38 -22.75 13.61
C THR A 354 -26.02 -23.01 12.21
N PRO A 355 -27.07 -22.27 11.79
CA PRO A 355 -27.47 -22.13 10.38
C PRO A 355 -26.73 -20.99 9.65
N THR A 356 -26.51 -21.12 8.34
CA THR A 356 -25.51 -20.36 7.56
C THR A 356 -26.00 -19.06 6.88
N ARG A 357 -25.03 -18.17 6.57
CA ARG A 357 -25.16 -16.87 5.88
C ARG A 357 -25.19 -17.05 4.33
N PRO A 358 -25.88 -16.18 3.55
CA PRO A 358 -25.83 -16.23 2.09
C PRO A 358 -24.48 -15.76 1.50
N VAL A 359 -24.22 -16.23 0.27
CA VAL A 359 -22.90 -16.32 -0.36
C VAL A 359 -22.75 -15.33 -1.54
N PRO A 360 -21.55 -14.76 -1.83
CA PRO A 360 -21.32 -13.82 -2.92
C PRO A 360 -21.67 -14.34 -4.34
N THR A 361 -22.00 -13.43 -5.25
CA THR A 361 -22.51 -13.73 -6.61
C THR A 361 -21.46 -14.24 -7.61
N VAL A 362 -20.17 -14.14 -7.30
CA VAL A 362 -19.13 -14.98 -7.90
C VAL A 362 -18.25 -15.49 -6.77
N GLN A 363 -18.11 -16.81 -6.70
CA GLN A 363 -17.21 -17.48 -5.77
C GLN A 363 -16.02 -18.09 -6.52
N PRO A 364 -14.84 -18.18 -5.89
CA PRO A 364 -13.79 -19.05 -6.41
C PRO A 364 -14.34 -20.48 -6.48
N THR A 365 -13.91 -21.23 -7.50
CA THR A 365 -14.36 -22.62 -7.72
C THR A 365 -13.29 -23.66 -7.42
N ASN A 366 -12.10 -23.22 -7.00
CA ASN A 366 -10.89 -24.04 -6.89
C ASN A 366 -10.23 -23.78 -5.54
N ASP A 367 -9.93 -24.85 -4.80
CA ASP A 367 -9.11 -24.75 -3.59
C ASP A 367 -7.66 -24.41 -3.92
N LEU A 368 -6.99 -23.70 -3.00
CA LEU A 368 -5.57 -23.35 -3.10
C LEU A 368 -4.77 -24.19 -2.08
N PRO A 369 -4.17 -25.32 -2.48
CA PRO A 369 -3.30 -26.08 -1.59
C PRO A 369 -2.01 -25.29 -1.32
N ILE A 370 -1.77 -24.92 -0.06
CA ILE A 370 -0.49 -24.37 0.42
C ILE A 370 0.52 -25.52 0.54
N PHE A 371 0.09 -26.64 1.14
CA PHE A 371 0.89 -27.87 1.26
C PHE A 371 -0.04 -29.08 1.44
N VAL A 372 0.07 -30.11 0.59
CA VAL A 372 -0.72 -31.35 0.70
C VAL A 372 0.20 -32.55 0.51
N GLY A 373 0.60 -33.16 1.63
CA GLY A 373 1.22 -34.49 1.68
C GLY A 373 2.48 -34.72 0.81
N GLY A 374 3.21 -33.66 0.45
CA GLY A 374 4.22 -33.65 -0.62
C GLY A 374 5.63 -33.29 -0.17
N SER A 375 6.51 -32.96 -1.12
CA SER A 375 7.92 -32.60 -0.85
C SER A 375 8.26 -31.12 -1.04
N LYS A 376 7.24 -30.25 -1.15
CA LYS A 376 7.33 -28.78 -1.26
C LYS A 376 5.96 -28.12 -1.15
N LEU A 377 5.92 -26.78 -1.11
CA LEU A 377 4.70 -25.98 -1.25
C LEU A 377 3.91 -26.29 -2.54
N GLY A 378 2.61 -26.01 -2.49
CA GLY A 378 1.70 -26.12 -3.63
C GLY A 378 1.99 -25.10 -4.74
N ALA A 379 1.43 -25.35 -5.93
CA ALA A 379 1.70 -24.52 -7.09
C ALA A 379 1.14 -23.09 -6.93
N GLY A 380 1.98 -22.08 -7.14
CA GLY A 380 1.61 -20.68 -6.98
C GLY A 380 1.82 -20.11 -5.57
N TRP A 381 2.48 -20.85 -4.68
CA TRP A 381 2.94 -20.38 -3.38
C TRP A 381 4.46 -20.22 -3.35
N GLU A 382 4.90 -19.13 -2.75
CA GLU A 382 6.29 -18.75 -2.51
C GLU A 382 6.57 -18.80 -1.01
N ASP A 383 7.79 -19.20 -0.63
CA ASP A 383 8.24 -19.10 0.75
C ASP A 383 8.80 -17.70 1.02
N TRP A 384 8.26 -17.07 2.07
CA TRP A 384 8.58 -15.73 2.57
C TRP A 384 8.96 -15.79 4.07
N SER A 385 9.32 -16.97 4.56
CA SER A 385 9.68 -17.23 5.96
C SER A 385 10.97 -16.51 6.37
N TRP A 386 11.07 -16.22 7.67
CA TRP A 386 12.28 -15.66 8.29
C TRP A 386 12.63 -16.40 9.58
N ASN A 387 13.93 -16.56 9.84
CA ASN A 387 14.50 -17.28 10.99
C ASN A 387 13.85 -18.67 11.23
N THR A 388 13.44 -19.34 10.16
CA THR A 388 12.68 -20.58 10.16
C THR A 388 13.35 -21.58 9.23
N VAL A 389 13.47 -22.83 9.67
CA VAL A 389 13.92 -23.96 8.84
C VAL A 389 12.74 -24.86 8.54
N ASP A 390 12.53 -25.15 7.27
CA ASP A 390 11.47 -26.00 6.73
C ASP A 390 11.99 -27.39 6.29
N ASP A 391 11.17 -28.43 6.50
CA ASP A 391 11.45 -29.80 6.10
C ASP A 391 10.18 -30.52 5.65
N PHE A 392 9.97 -30.55 4.33
CA PHE A 392 8.88 -31.28 3.67
C PHE A 392 9.09 -32.81 3.61
N THR A 393 10.02 -33.39 4.38
CA THR A 393 10.32 -34.83 4.38
C THR A 393 9.92 -35.57 5.65
N SER A 394 9.36 -34.87 6.65
CA SER A 394 8.94 -35.47 7.91
C SER A 394 7.79 -36.48 7.71
N THR A 395 7.90 -37.67 8.28
CA THR A 395 6.83 -38.69 8.27
C THR A 395 6.25 -38.96 9.67
N SER A 396 6.54 -38.10 10.65
CA SER A 396 6.12 -38.26 12.05
C SER A 396 5.66 -36.91 12.64
N PRO A 397 4.48 -36.82 13.29
CA PRO A 397 3.41 -37.83 13.37
C PRO A 397 2.97 -38.32 11.97
N SER A 398 2.32 -39.48 11.89
CA SER A 398 1.89 -40.03 10.59
C SER A 398 1.04 -39.00 9.82
N PRO A 399 1.39 -38.66 8.55
CA PRO A 399 0.70 -37.62 7.81
C PRO A 399 -0.80 -37.83 7.70
N VAL A 400 -1.55 -36.72 7.68
CA VAL A 400 -3.01 -36.76 7.59
C VAL A 400 -3.44 -37.19 6.18
N THR A 401 -2.79 -36.66 5.13
CA THR A 401 -2.84 -37.19 3.77
C THR A 401 -1.45 -37.23 3.10
N GLY A 402 -1.34 -37.94 1.97
CA GLY A 402 -0.12 -38.08 1.19
C GLY A 402 1.02 -38.84 1.88
N ALA A 403 2.26 -38.42 1.61
CA ALA A 403 3.48 -39.15 2.01
C ALA A 403 4.27 -38.50 3.15
N ASN A 404 4.30 -37.16 3.21
CA ASN A 404 5.11 -36.39 4.16
C ASN A 404 4.31 -35.23 4.78
N ASN A 405 4.83 -34.70 5.89
CA ASN A 405 4.46 -33.44 6.52
C ASN A 405 5.49 -32.35 6.21
N LEU A 406 5.11 -31.10 6.45
CA LEU A 406 6.01 -29.96 6.60
C LEU A 406 6.40 -29.81 8.07
N ALA A 407 7.64 -30.15 8.44
CA ALA A 407 8.19 -29.80 9.75
C ALA A 407 8.85 -28.41 9.68
N LEU A 408 8.64 -27.59 10.71
CA LEU A 408 9.12 -26.23 10.83
C LEU A 408 9.89 -26.09 12.14
N THR A 409 11.10 -25.56 12.09
CA THR A 409 11.83 -25.08 13.28
C THR A 409 11.90 -23.57 13.22
N ILE A 410 11.00 -22.91 13.94
CA ILE A 410 10.91 -21.45 14.02
C ILE A 410 11.79 -20.98 15.19
N SER A 411 12.71 -20.06 14.93
CA SER A 411 13.56 -19.46 15.97
C SER A 411 12.78 -18.42 16.80
N GLU A 412 13.38 -17.91 17.87
CA GLU A 412 12.78 -16.81 18.65
C GLU A 412 12.53 -15.59 17.74
N TYR A 413 11.30 -15.06 17.74
CA TYR A 413 10.80 -14.02 16.81
C TYR A 413 10.84 -14.38 15.32
N GLY A 414 11.05 -15.65 14.96
CA GLY A 414 10.90 -16.15 13.60
C GLY A 414 9.44 -16.33 13.17
N GLY A 415 9.24 -16.49 11.87
CA GLY A 415 7.94 -16.83 11.31
C GLY A 415 8.06 -17.66 10.03
N PHE A 416 7.24 -18.70 9.96
CA PHE A 416 6.92 -19.38 8.70
C PHE A 416 5.89 -18.52 7.97
N SER A 417 6.18 -18.06 6.77
CA SER A 417 5.30 -17.15 6.02
C SER A 417 5.29 -17.56 4.56
N VAL A 418 4.10 -17.71 3.98
CA VAL A 418 3.94 -18.07 2.57
C VAL A 418 3.07 -17.06 1.85
N LYS A 419 3.50 -16.67 0.65
CA LYS A 419 2.79 -15.72 -0.22
C LYS A 419 2.23 -16.46 -1.43
N GLY A 420 1.00 -16.15 -1.82
CA GLY A 420 0.31 -16.82 -2.92
C GLY A 420 -0.41 -15.85 -3.86
N GLY A 421 -1.35 -16.37 -4.64
CA GLY A 421 -2.34 -15.54 -5.32
C GLY A 421 -3.38 -15.00 -4.34
N ASN A 422 -4.00 -13.85 -4.66
CA ASN A 422 -5.05 -13.26 -3.83
C ASN A 422 -6.17 -14.27 -3.53
N PHE A 423 -6.43 -14.49 -2.24
CA PHE A 423 -7.41 -15.46 -1.74
C PHE A 423 -8.59 -14.84 -0.94
N THR A 424 -8.77 -13.52 -0.99
CA THR A 424 -9.86 -12.72 -0.33
C THR A 424 -11.24 -13.38 -0.27
N PHE A 425 -11.67 -14.02 -1.36
CA PHE A 425 -13.04 -14.51 -1.53
C PHE A 425 -13.20 -16.02 -1.26
N HIS A 426 -12.15 -16.68 -0.78
CA HIS A 426 -12.24 -18.08 -0.32
C HIS A 426 -12.93 -18.14 1.05
N TYR A 427 -13.42 -19.31 1.42
CA TYR A 427 -14.22 -19.48 2.63
C TYR A 427 -13.36 -19.64 3.89
N SER A 428 -12.35 -20.52 3.86
CA SER A 428 -11.53 -20.83 5.04
C SER A 428 -10.12 -21.28 4.68
N ILE A 429 -9.20 -21.20 5.64
CA ILE A 429 -7.90 -21.89 5.62
C ILE A 429 -7.99 -23.04 6.62
N VAL A 430 -7.73 -24.27 6.18
CA VAL A 430 -7.71 -25.47 7.03
C VAL A 430 -6.34 -26.12 6.93
N PHE A 431 -5.81 -26.52 8.09
CA PHE A 431 -4.54 -27.23 8.20
C PHE A 431 -4.52 -28.09 9.47
N TYR A 432 -3.58 -29.01 9.58
CA TYR A 432 -3.42 -29.87 10.75
C TYR A 432 -2.05 -29.62 11.38
N VAL A 433 -2.01 -29.30 12.67
CA VAL A 433 -0.77 -28.94 13.39
C VAL A 433 -0.48 -29.85 14.57
N ALA A 434 0.78 -30.25 14.70
CA ALA A 434 1.38 -30.79 15.92
C ALA A 434 2.55 -29.88 16.31
N ALA A 435 2.72 -29.55 17.59
CA ALA A 435 3.78 -28.63 18.02
C ALA A 435 4.33 -28.99 19.41
N ASP A 436 5.61 -28.72 19.65
CA ASP A 436 6.26 -28.87 20.95
C ASP A 436 5.76 -27.86 22.00
N LYS A 437 5.47 -26.64 21.55
CA LYS A 437 4.84 -25.57 22.32
C LYS A 437 3.50 -25.18 21.68
N PRO A 438 2.39 -25.12 22.45
CA PRO A 438 1.06 -24.79 21.93
C PRO A 438 0.81 -23.28 21.74
N SER A 439 1.84 -22.44 21.83
CA SER A 439 1.73 -20.98 21.73
C SER A 439 2.54 -20.48 20.54
N PHE A 440 1.83 -20.04 19.51
CA PHE A 440 2.32 -19.36 18.31
C PHE A 440 1.18 -18.47 17.83
N ALA A 441 1.50 -17.38 17.12
CA ALA A 441 0.49 -16.54 16.49
C ALA A 441 0.32 -16.92 15.02
N ILE A 442 -0.84 -16.56 14.48
CA ILE A 442 -1.12 -16.68 13.05
C ILE A 442 -1.64 -15.33 12.58
N ARG A 443 -1.16 -14.86 11.43
CA ARG A 443 -1.62 -13.63 10.76
C ARG A 443 -1.83 -13.86 9.28
N LEU A 444 -2.69 -13.05 8.69
CA LEU A 444 -2.74 -12.83 7.25
C LEU A 444 -2.17 -11.45 6.93
N THR A 445 -1.56 -11.28 5.75
CA THR A 445 -1.24 -9.95 5.22
C THR A 445 -1.90 -9.74 3.87
N SER A 446 -2.32 -8.51 3.60
CA SER A 446 -2.83 -8.07 2.32
C SER A 446 -1.73 -7.94 1.24
N VAL A 447 -2.13 -8.06 -0.03
CA VAL A 447 -1.31 -7.93 -1.26
C VAL A 447 -0.51 -6.63 -1.31
N ASP A 448 -1.03 -5.56 -0.71
CA ASP A 448 -0.41 -4.24 -0.66
C ASP A 448 0.47 -4.02 0.58
N GLU A 449 0.60 -5.04 1.45
CA GLU A 449 1.41 -5.08 2.67
C GLU A 449 1.07 -3.99 3.71
N ASN A 450 -0.08 -3.31 3.54
CA ASN A 450 -0.56 -2.24 4.41
C ASN A 450 -1.42 -2.72 5.58
N TYR A 451 -1.86 -3.99 5.57
CA TYR A 451 -2.71 -4.55 6.61
C TYR A 451 -2.30 -6.00 6.93
N ASP A 452 -1.81 -6.18 8.15
CA ASP A 452 -1.78 -7.48 8.83
C ASP A 452 -3.10 -7.66 9.59
N SER A 453 -3.62 -8.89 9.64
CA SER A 453 -4.66 -9.24 10.61
C SER A 453 -4.11 -9.13 12.04
N ASP A 454 -4.99 -8.89 13.01
CA ASP A 454 -4.71 -9.19 14.41
C ASP A 454 -4.23 -10.66 14.58
N ASP A 455 -3.53 -10.93 15.69
CA ASP A 455 -3.15 -12.29 16.07
C ASP A 455 -4.40 -13.17 16.19
N ILE A 456 -4.54 -14.13 15.28
CA ILE A 456 -5.70 -15.03 15.24
C ILE A 456 -5.68 -15.90 16.51
N ASP A 457 -6.80 -15.87 17.25
CA ASP A 457 -6.96 -16.62 18.48
C ASP A 457 -6.84 -18.13 18.23
N ILE A 458 -5.65 -18.68 18.54
CA ILE A 458 -5.31 -20.08 18.31
C ILE A 458 -6.26 -21.04 19.03
N THR A 459 -6.90 -20.62 20.12
CA THR A 459 -7.85 -21.46 20.87
C THR A 459 -9.21 -21.58 20.18
N LYS A 460 -9.55 -20.61 19.32
CA LYS A 460 -10.72 -20.65 18.43
C LYS A 460 -10.40 -21.35 17.11
N ALA A 461 -9.26 -21.01 16.50
CA ALA A 461 -8.83 -21.60 15.24
C ALA A 461 -8.52 -23.10 15.36
N CYS A 462 -7.89 -23.52 16.46
CA CYS A 462 -7.50 -24.90 16.74
C CYS A 462 -8.19 -25.41 18.03
N PRO A 463 -9.45 -25.85 17.98
CA PRO A 463 -10.26 -26.18 19.18
C PRO A 463 -9.83 -27.47 19.93
N GLY A 464 -8.70 -28.08 19.55
CA GLY A 464 -8.12 -29.25 20.20
C GLY A 464 -6.83 -28.92 20.97
N THR A 465 -6.39 -29.82 21.84
CA THR A 465 -5.09 -29.66 22.53
C THR A 465 -3.94 -29.95 21.58
N ILE A 466 -3.23 -28.92 21.15
CA ILE A 466 -2.00 -29.04 20.35
C ILE A 466 -0.93 -29.77 21.17
N THR A 467 -0.35 -30.82 20.60
CA THR A 467 0.75 -31.61 21.18
C THR A 467 1.78 -31.95 20.11
N SER A 468 2.99 -32.37 20.50
CA SER A 468 4.04 -32.78 19.56
C SER A 468 3.83 -34.16 18.94
N THR A 469 2.86 -34.94 19.44
CA THR A 469 2.66 -36.36 19.08
C THR A 469 1.40 -36.66 18.30
N ALA A 470 0.47 -35.71 18.17
CA ALA A 470 -0.79 -35.89 17.47
C ALA A 470 -1.27 -34.59 16.81
N PHE A 471 -1.82 -34.71 15.61
CA PHE A 471 -2.34 -33.59 14.85
C PHE A 471 -3.65 -33.05 15.43
N THR A 472 -3.72 -31.73 15.58
CA THR A 472 -4.92 -30.94 15.86
C THR A 472 -5.36 -30.25 14.57
N ARG A 473 -6.62 -30.42 14.16
CA ARG A 473 -7.20 -29.66 13.04
C ARG A 473 -7.39 -28.21 13.44
N CYS A 474 -6.96 -27.31 12.58
CA CYS A 474 -7.19 -25.88 12.68
C CYS A 474 -8.03 -25.41 11.49
N GLU A 475 -8.93 -24.46 11.72
CA GLU A 475 -9.75 -23.80 10.71
C GLU A 475 -9.82 -22.31 11.00
N ILE A 476 -9.46 -21.50 10.01
CA ILE A 476 -9.52 -20.05 10.05
C ILE A 476 -10.55 -19.65 9.01
N LYS A 477 -11.66 -19.06 9.45
CA LYS A 477 -12.69 -18.54 8.55
C LYS A 477 -12.28 -17.16 8.09
N LEU A 478 -12.11 -16.98 6.77
CA LEU A 478 -11.66 -15.71 6.21
C LEU A 478 -12.71 -14.60 6.41
N GLU A 479 -13.99 -14.98 6.48
CA GLU A 479 -15.10 -14.08 6.84
C GLU A 479 -15.02 -13.48 8.25
N ASP A 480 -14.37 -14.16 9.21
CA ASP A 480 -14.25 -13.68 10.59
C ASP A 480 -13.11 -12.64 10.75
N LEU A 481 -12.27 -12.46 9.71
CA LEU A 481 -11.11 -11.57 9.70
C LEU A 481 -11.31 -10.27 8.90
N GLY A 482 -12.50 -10.10 8.30
CA GLY A 482 -12.81 -8.98 7.41
C GLY A 482 -12.34 -9.19 5.96
N TYR A 483 -12.92 -8.41 5.05
CA TYR A 483 -12.61 -8.48 3.62
C TYR A 483 -11.40 -7.61 3.26
N HIS A 484 -10.22 -8.21 3.30
CA HIS A 484 -8.98 -7.58 2.81
C HIS A 484 -8.41 -8.39 1.65
N ALA A 485 -7.58 -7.74 0.84
CA ALA A 485 -6.92 -8.35 -0.32
C ALA A 485 -5.84 -9.37 0.11
N TRP A 486 -6.21 -10.47 0.78
CA TRP A 486 -5.25 -11.40 1.40
C TRP A 486 -4.42 -12.17 0.36
N ASP A 487 -3.10 -12.20 0.52
CA ASP A 487 -2.20 -13.10 -0.24
C ASP A 487 -1.09 -13.76 0.60
N ARG A 488 -0.88 -13.35 1.86
CA ARG A 488 0.13 -13.92 2.75
C ARG A 488 -0.51 -14.64 3.93
N PHE A 489 0.00 -15.82 4.28
CA PHE A 489 -0.35 -16.59 5.48
C PHE A 489 0.90 -16.83 6.31
N THR A 490 0.87 -16.43 7.58
CA THR A 490 2.05 -16.36 8.46
C THR A 490 1.78 -17.03 9.79
N ILE A 491 2.72 -17.84 10.27
CA ILE A 491 2.75 -18.45 11.60
C ILE A 491 4.06 -18.04 12.29
N SER A 492 3.99 -17.33 13.43
CA SER A 492 5.15 -16.79 14.14
C SER A 492 5.30 -17.33 15.56
N SER A 493 6.54 -17.48 16.04
CA SER A 493 6.79 -17.90 17.42
C SER A 493 6.68 -16.72 18.39
N HIS A 494 5.83 -16.88 19.40
CA HIS A 494 5.65 -15.92 20.51
C HIS A 494 6.35 -16.38 21.80
N SER A 495 7.23 -17.39 21.71
CA SER A 495 7.87 -18.03 22.86
C SER A 495 9.38 -17.83 22.87
N ALA A 496 9.99 -17.74 24.06
CA ALA A 496 11.43 -17.72 24.19
C ALA A 496 12.07 -19.05 23.73
N GLY A 497 13.15 -18.96 22.97
CA GLY A 497 13.83 -20.07 22.30
C GLY A 497 13.02 -20.74 21.19
N ASN A 498 13.70 -21.55 20.37
CA ASN A 498 13.12 -22.19 19.19
C ASN A 498 11.86 -23.01 19.50
N GLN A 499 11.00 -23.15 18.49
CA GLN A 499 9.75 -23.89 18.51
C GLN A 499 9.68 -24.82 17.29
N THR A 500 9.16 -26.03 17.48
CA THR A 500 8.94 -26.98 16.39
C THR A 500 7.46 -27.18 16.15
N LEU A 501 7.01 -26.86 14.93
CA LEU A 501 5.67 -27.14 14.43
C LEU A 501 5.77 -28.17 13.32
N ILE A 502 4.73 -28.97 13.15
CA ILE A 502 4.59 -29.94 12.07
C ILE A 502 3.20 -29.73 11.50
N ILE A 503 3.14 -29.43 10.20
CA ILE A 503 1.93 -29.09 9.46
C ILE A 503 1.65 -30.20 8.44
N SER A 504 0.42 -30.69 8.42
CA SER A 504 -0.11 -31.56 7.36
C SER A 504 -1.29 -30.84 6.69
N ASP A 505 -1.37 -30.96 5.36
CA ASP A 505 -2.54 -30.63 4.55
C ASP A 505 -3.12 -29.22 4.79
N ALA A 506 -2.28 -28.20 4.59
CA ALA A 506 -2.68 -26.80 4.58
C ALA A 506 -3.31 -26.40 3.24
N VAL A 507 -4.58 -26.03 3.24
CA VAL A 507 -5.37 -25.71 2.06
C VAL A 507 -6.30 -24.52 2.35
N ILE A 508 -6.42 -23.60 1.40
CA ILE A 508 -7.46 -22.57 1.41
C ILE A 508 -8.64 -23.07 0.58
N TYR A 509 -9.79 -23.25 1.22
CA TYR A 509 -10.99 -23.83 0.64
C TYR A 509 -11.87 -22.78 -0.02
N ALA A 510 -12.27 -23.07 -1.27
CA ALA A 510 -13.06 -22.17 -2.08
C ALA A 510 -14.47 -21.97 -1.51
N GLN A 511 -15.16 -23.04 -1.12
CA GLN A 511 -16.53 -23.02 -0.61
C GLN A 511 -16.66 -23.73 0.75
N ALA A 512 -17.75 -23.41 1.45
CA ALA A 512 -18.13 -24.08 2.69
C ALA A 512 -18.59 -25.52 2.42
N GLY A 513 -17.94 -26.49 3.05
CA GLY A 513 -18.22 -27.91 2.92
C GLY A 513 -17.34 -28.65 1.91
N ASP A 514 -16.41 -27.96 1.22
CA ASP A 514 -15.33 -28.60 0.47
C ASP A 514 -14.23 -29.09 1.43
N GLU A 515 -14.11 -28.47 2.62
CA GLU A 515 -13.15 -28.86 3.66
C GLU A 515 -13.48 -30.24 4.32
N PRO A 516 -12.46 -31.04 4.70
CA PRO A 516 -12.66 -32.31 5.38
C PRO A 516 -13.44 -32.17 6.70
N SER A 517 -14.55 -32.89 6.80
CA SER A 517 -15.53 -32.79 7.90
C SER A 517 -15.15 -33.50 9.20
N SER A 518 -13.99 -34.16 9.27
CA SER A 518 -13.58 -34.95 10.44
C SER A 518 -12.75 -34.14 11.44
N THR A 519 -13.30 -33.96 12.64
CA THR A 519 -12.66 -33.32 13.81
C THR A 519 -11.85 -34.28 14.69
N ALA A 520 -11.57 -35.50 14.21
CA ALA A 520 -10.89 -36.52 14.99
C ALA A 520 -9.38 -36.23 15.11
N THR A 521 -8.90 -36.07 16.35
CA THR A 521 -7.46 -36.10 16.66
C THR A 521 -6.85 -37.40 16.13
N ILE A 522 -6.01 -37.31 15.10
CA ILE A 522 -5.35 -38.49 14.55
C ILE A 522 -4.20 -38.84 15.48
N THR A 523 -4.46 -39.77 16.41
CA THR A 523 -3.46 -40.29 17.34
C THR A 523 -2.49 -41.19 16.60
N ALA A 524 -1.37 -40.62 16.16
CA ALA A 524 -0.31 -41.37 15.50
C ALA A 524 0.27 -42.42 16.46
N THR A 525 0.39 -43.66 15.99
CA THR A 525 1.18 -44.69 16.69
C THR A 525 2.64 -44.51 16.26
N ALA A 526 3.53 -44.24 17.21
CA ALA A 526 4.92 -43.97 16.90
C ALA A 526 5.63 -45.18 16.25
N THR A 527 6.07 -45.03 14.99
CA THR A 527 6.96 -45.99 14.32
C THR A 527 8.12 -45.27 13.64
N SER A 528 9.32 -45.52 14.18
CA SER A 528 10.67 -45.41 13.59
C SER A 528 10.96 -44.33 12.54
N THR A 529 11.84 -43.40 12.92
CA THR A 529 12.58 -42.44 12.09
C THR A 529 13.17 -43.07 10.81
N PRO A 530 12.95 -42.50 9.61
CA PRO A 530 13.66 -42.86 8.39
C PRO A 530 14.86 -41.92 8.12
N THR A 531 15.94 -42.49 7.58
CA THR A 531 17.20 -41.79 7.23
C THR A 531 17.17 -41.24 5.80
N GLN A 532 17.70 -40.02 5.59
CA GLN A 532 17.94 -39.48 4.23
C GLN A 532 19.05 -40.22 3.47
N SER A 533 19.01 -40.13 2.14
CA SER A 533 20.02 -40.68 1.22
C SER A 533 21.09 -39.62 0.87
N PRO A 534 22.39 -39.94 0.85
CA PRO A 534 23.45 -38.93 0.74
C PRO A 534 23.64 -38.33 -0.66
N LEU A 535 23.96 -37.02 -0.70
CA LEU A 535 24.32 -36.27 -1.91
C LEU A 535 25.69 -36.70 -2.51
N PRO A 536 25.91 -36.47 -3.82
CA PRO A 536 27.18 -36.81 -4.48
C PRO A 536 28.33 -35.87 -4.07
N THR A 537 29.44 -36.44 -3.61
CA THR A 537 30.65 -35.67 -3.24
C THR A 537 31.56 -35.38 -4.43
N PHE A 538 31.99 -34.12 -4.59
CA PHE A 538 32.94 -33.70 -5.63
C PHE A 538 34.40 -33.78 -5.17
N THR A 539 35.35 -33.84 -6.12
CA THR A 539 36.80 -34.02 -5.85
C THR A 539 37.70 -32.93 -6.44
N SER A 540 37.14 -31.93 -7.11
CA SER A 540 37.87 -30.81 -7.72
C SER A 540 37.10 -29.50 -7.54
N ASN A 541 37.80 -28.39 -7.28
CA ASN A 541 37.19 -27.08 -7.12
C ASN A 541 36.50 -26.60 -8.41
N ARG A 542 35.48 -25.75 -8.27
CA ARG A 542 34.70 -25.20 -9.39
C ARG A 542 34.61 -23.69 -9.31
N VAL A 543 35.19 -23.01 -10.31
CA VAL A 543 35.15 -21.54 -10.43
C VAL A 543 33.74 -21.06 -10.77
N ILE A 544 33.36 -19.93 -10.17
CA ILE A 544 32.13 -19.19 -10.41
C ILE A 544 32.47 -17.82 -11.03
N TYR A 545 33.48 -17.13 -10.49
CA TYR A 545 33.96 -15.85 -10.99
C TYR A 545 35.47 -15.69 -10.74
N ASP A 546 36.26 -15.37 -11.77
CA ASP A 546 37.71 -15.12 -11.72
C ASP A 546 38.13 -13.86 -12.53
N GLY A 547 37.30 -12.82 -12.49
CA GLY A 547 37.36 -11.65 -13.38
C GLY A 547 36.42 -11.74 -14.59
N SER A 548 35.67 -12.84 -14.69
CA SER A 548 34.48 -13.01 -15.53
C SER A 548 33.60 -14.12 -14.95
N LEU A 549 32.29 -14.13 -15.24
CA LEU A 549 31.42 -15.23 -14.84
C LEU A 549 31.77 -16.52 -15.61
N ALA A 550 31.91 -17.62 -14.87
CA ALA A 550 32.16 -18.93 -15.44
C ALA A 550 30.97 -19.43 -16.27
N SER A 551 31.25 -20.24 -17.30
CA SER A 551 30.22 -20.75 -18.22
C SER A 551 29.04 -21.40 -17.50
N GLY A 552 27.84 -20.90 -17.78
CA GLY A 552 26.58 -21.35 -17.18
C GLY A 552 26.12 -20.50 -15.98
N TRP A 553 26.97 -19.63 -15.44
CA TRP A 553 26.58 -18.62 -14.45
C TRP A 553 26.07 -17.34 -15.11
N GLN A 554 25.17 -16.66 -14.42
CA GLN A 554 24.46 -15.46 -14.84
C GLN A 554 24.40 -14.47 -13.69
N ASP A 555 24.39 -13.19 -14.04
CA ASP A 555 24.09 -12.10 -13.13
C ASP A 555 22.55 -11.95 -13.01
N TRP A 556 22.05 -12.12 -11.79
CA TRP A 556 20.65 -12.03 -11.38
C TRP A 556 20.47 -10.98 -10.26
N SER A 557 21.41 -10.04 -10.17
CA SER A 557 21.45 -9.04 -9.10
C SER A 557 20.23 -8.12 -9.10
N TRP A 558 19.80 -7.69 -7.90
CA TRP A 558 18.61 -6.86 -7.71
C TRP A 558 18.89 -5.69 -6.79
N GLY A 559 18.19 -4.57 -6.99
CA GLY A 559 18.33 -3.38 -6.13
C GLY A 559 19.76 -2.83 -6.06
N THR A 560 20.62 -3.12 -7.04
CA THR A 560 22.03 -2.75 -7.06
C THR A 560 22.41 -2.13 -8.41
N VAL A 561 23.46 -1.31 -8.39
CA VAL A 561 24.21 -0.92 -9.59
C VAL A 561 25.56 -1.60 -9.49
N ASP A 562 25.81 -2.57 -10.36
CA ASP A 562 27.01 -3.38 -10.36
C ASP A 562 27.76 -3.41 -11.70
N ASP A 563 29.06 -3.67 -11.60
CA ASP A 563 30.01 -3.77 -12.70
C ASP A 563 30.87 -5.01 -12.45
N LEU A 564 30.53 -6.11 -13.13
CA LEU A 564 31.23 -7.39 -13.05
C LEU A 564 32.59 -7.40 -13.77
N ALA A 565 32.97 -6.30 -14.42
CA ALA A 565 34.23 -6.14 -15.14
C ALA A 565 35.02 -4.93 -14.61
N SER A 566 34.85 -4.58 -13.34
CA SER A 566 35.41 -3.35 -12.79
C SER A 566 36.93 -3.44 -12.60
N THR A 567 37.59 -2.30 -12.83
CA THR A 567 39.01 -2.07 -12.49
C THR A 567 39.18 -1.17 -11.27
N GLU A 568 38.08 -0.82 -10.60
CA GLU A 568 38.08 -0.02 -9.36
C GLU A 568 38.17 -0.93 -8.12
N GLY A 569 38.74 -0.41 -7.02
CA GLY A 569 38.95 -1.16 -5.78
C GLY A 569 40.36 -1.76 -5.63
N PRO A 570 40.59 -2.61 -4.62
CA PRO A 570 41.86 -3.32 -4.45
C PRO A 570 42.17 -4.26 -5.62
N ALA A 571 43.45 -4.58 -5.84
CA ALA A 571 43.83 -5.53 -6.89
C ALA A 571 43.26 -6.94 -6.58
N PRO A 572 42.60 -7.62 -7.53
CA PRO A 572 42.02 -8.95 -7.32
C PRO A 572 43.10 -10.01 -7.03
N VAL A 573 42.69 -11.11 -6.39
CA VAL A 573 43.64 -12.17 -5.98
C VAL A 573 44.04 -13.04 -7.18
N LYS A 574 43.17 -13.19 -8.19
CA LYS A 574 43.45 -13.64 -9.55
C LYS A 574 42.58 -12.89 -10.57
N GLY A 575 42.94 -12.99 -11.85
CA GLY A 575 42.22 -12.30 -12.93
C GLY A 575 42.67 -10.84 -13.10
N SER A 576 41.83 -10.05 -13.77
CA SER A 576 42.10 -8.63 -14.10
C SER A 576 40.98 -7.68 -13.69
N TYR A 577 39.88 -8.20 -13.16
CA TYR A 577 38.66 -7.46 -12.86
C TYR A 577 38.03 -7.96 -11.56
N VAL A 578 37.22 -7.10 -10.94
CA VAL A 578 36.41 -7.39 -9.75
C VAL A 578 34.94 -7.09 -10.04
N ILE A 579 34.03 -7.69 -9.26
CA ILE A 579 32.66 -7.18 -9.18
C ILE A 579 32.68 -5.98 -8.25
N LYS A 580 32.39 -4.79 -8.77
CA LYS A 580 32.04 -3.63 -7.96
C LYS A 580 30.52 -3.54 -7.88
N ALA A 581 29.95 -3.35 -6.70
CA ALA A 581 28.51 -3.17 -6.55
C ALA A 581 28.16 -2.10 -5.51
N ASN A 582 27.12 -1.32 -5.81
CA ASN A 582 26.50 -0.36 -4.89
C ASN A 582 25.02 -0.70 -4.74
N CYS A 583 24.64 -1.19 -3.56
CA CYS A 583 23.31 -1.70 -3.29
C CYS A 583 22.43 -0.67 -2.56
N THR A 584 21.20 -0.53 -3.03
CA THR A 584 20.11 0.13 -2.29
C THR A 584 19.64 -0.75 -1.12
N ASN A 585 18.69 -0.28 -0.31
CA ASN A 585 18.13 -1.07 0.79
C ASN A 585 17.63 -2.44 0.33
N TYR A 586 18.13 -3.50 0.97
CA TYR A 586 17.83 -4.90 0.66
C TYR A 586 18.22 -5.34 -0.76
N GLY A 587 19.02 -4.53 -1.50
CA GLY A 587 19.65 -4.94 -2.75
C GLY A 587 20.86 -5.85 -2.53
N GLY A 588 21.23 -6.59 -3.57
CA GLY A 588 22.38 -7.50 -3.52
C GLY A 588 22.89 -7.96 -4.88
N VAL A 589 24.16 -8.34 -4.91
CA VAL A 589 24.79 -9.03 -6.03
C VAL A 589 24.36 -10.49 -5.99
N SER A 590 23.67 -10.98 -7.01
CA SER A 590 23.19 -12.36 -7.05
C SER A 590 23.69 -13.09 -8.29
N LEU A 591 24.37 -14.20 -8.05
CA LEU A 591 24.94 -15.04 -9.08
C LEU A 591 24.16 -16.35 -9.15
N TYR A 592 23.47 -16.56 -10.25
CA TYR A 592 22.67 -17.75 -10.53
C TYR A 592 23.39 -18.70 -11.49
N GLY A 593 23.36 -20.01 -11.26
CA GLY A 593 24.07 -20.96 -12.12
C GLY A 593 23.68 -22.43 -11.98
N PRO A 594 24.51 -23.36 -12.47
CA PRO A 594 24.23 -24.80 -12.40
C PRO A 594 24.54 -25.35 -11.00
N ALA A 595 23.64 -26.17 -10.47
CA ALA A 595 23.63 -26.60 -9.07
C ALA A 595 24.93 -27.24 -8.54
N PHE A 596 25.15 -27.10 -7.22
CA PHE A 596 26.43 -27.34 -6.56
C PHE A 596 26.37 -27.97 -5.15
N GLY A 597 25.32 -28.73 -4.83
CA GLY A 597 25.30 -29.54 -3.59
C GLY A 597 26.39 -30.62 -3.59
N GLY A 598 27.11 -30.77 -2.48
CA GLY A 598 28.19 -31.77 -2.32
C GLY A 598 29.63 -31.25 -2.51
N TYR A 599 29.79 -29.93 -2.65
CA TYR A 599 31.05 -29.23 -2.31
C TYR A 599 31.06 -28.93 -0.81
N LYS A 600 32.24 -28.73 -0.22
CA LYS A 600 32.41 -28.56 1.24
C LYS A 600 32.48 -27.10 1.71
N SER A 601 32.85 -26.17 0.83
CA SER A 601 32.77 -24.75 1.13
C SER A 601 32.60 -23.90 -0.13
N LEU A 602 31.98 -22.74 0.02
CA LEU A 602 32.03 -21.63 -0.91
C LEU A 602 33.14 -20.68 -0.43
N VAL A 603 34.04 -20.30 -1.34
CA VAL A 603 35.15 -19.39 -1.07
C VAL A 603 35.06 -18.20 -2.01
N PHE A 604 35.29 -17.00 -1.48
CA PHE A 604 35.32 -15.74 -2.21
C PHE A 604 36.15 -14.72 -1.44
N TYR A 605 36.41 -13.57 -2.03
CA TYR A 605 37.14 -12.48 -1.40
C TYR A 605 36.34 -11.19 -1.48
N VAL A 606 36.29 -10.43 -0.39
CA VAL A 606 35.57 -9.14 -0.32
C VAL A 606 36.46 -7.99 0.18
N ALA A 607 36.21 -6.80 -0.33
CA ALA A 607 36.66 -5.55 0.27
C ALA A 607 35.47 -4.59 0.34
N ALA A 608 35.24 -3.99 1.51
CA ALA A 608 34.10 -3.12 1.77
C ALA A 608 34.41 -2.14 2.90
N ALA A 609 33.84 -0.92 2.83
CA ALA A 609 33.99 0.08 3.87
C ALA A 609 33.11 -0.18 5.12
N SER A 610 32.15 -1.10 5.01
CA SER A 610 31.26 -1.55 6.09
C SER A 610 31.35 -3.07 6.27
N SER A 611 31.17 -3.52 7.50
CA SER A 611 31.03 -4.93 7.87
C SER A 611 29.60 -5.48 7.73
N ASN A 612 28.60 -4.63 7.44
CA ASN A 612 27.17 -4.96 7.46
C ASN A 612 26.70 -5.61 6.14
N TRP A 613 27.43 -6.63 5.72
CA TRP A 613 27.15 -7.42 4.53
C TRP A 613 26.95 -8.87 4.91
N GLY A 614 26.05 -9.57 4.24
CA GLY A 614 25.82 -11.00 4.38
C GLY A 614 25.92 -11.74 3.04
N VAL A 615 26.19 -13.04 3.11
CA VAL A 615 26.08 -13.97 1.96
C VAL A 615 25.01 -15.01 2.23
N ARG A 616 24.19 -15.31 1.22
CA ARG A 616 23.09 -16.28 1.26
C ARG A 616 23.18 -17.26 0.10
N LEU A 617 22.65 -18.46 0.29
CA LEU A 617 22.59 -19.52 -0.71
C LEU A 617 21.13 -19.88 -0.96
N GLU A 618 20.73 -19.98 -2.23
CA GLU A 618 19.37 -20.35 -2.63
C GLU A 618 19.39 -21.46 -3.70
N ASN A 619 18.26 -22.12 -3.94
CA ASN A 619 18.07 -23.13 -5.00
C ASN A 619 17.21 -22.59 -6.16
N TYR A 620 16.92 -23.42 -7.18
CA TYR A 620 16.44 -22.93 -8.49
C TYR A 620 15.10 -22.20 -8.45
N ASP A 621 14.24 -22.59 -7.52
CA ASP A 621 12.89 -22.08 -7.33
C ASP A 621 12.74 -21.36 -5.98
N ASP A 622 13.86 -20.95 -5.36
CA ASP A 622 13.97 -20.35 -4.01
C ASP A 622 13.29 -21.14 -2.87
N SER A 623 12.82 -22.36 -3.15
CA SER A 623 12.13 -23.27 -2.24
C SER A 623 12.99 -23.79 -1.09
N ILE A 624 14.29 -23.53 -1.12
CA ILE A 624 15.21 -23.70 0.01
C ILE A 624 16.15 -22.49 -0.01
N THR A 625 15.96 -21.61 0.96
CA THR A 625 16.76 -20.40 1.17
C THR A 625 17.55 -20.56 2.47
N GLY A 626 18.88 -20.53 2.40
CA GLY A 626 19.73 -20.60 3.59
C GLY A 626 19.69 -19.32 4.42
N ASP A 627 20.10 -19.42 5.69
CA ASP A 627 20.30 -18.25 6.54
C ASP A 627 21.27 -17.24 5.90
N VAL A 628 21.10 -15.95 6.20
CA VAL A 628 22.09 -14.94 5.83
C VAL A 628 23.31 -15.06 6.72
N ILE A 629 24.44 -15.41 6.12
CA ILE A 629 25.71 -15.56 6.82
C ILE A 629 26.42 -14.20 6.78
N GLU A 630 26.34 -13.46 7.89
CA GLU A 630 27.05 -12.18 8.09
C GLU A 630 28.54 -12.35 7.76
N LEU A 631 29.05 -11.57 6.80
CA LEU A 631 30.40 -11.71 6.28
C LEU A 631 31.48 -11.67 7.38
N PRO A 632 31.41 -10.86 8.45
CA PRO A 632 32.38 -10.91 9.54
C PRO A 632 32.53 -12.28 10.22
N THR A 633 31.51 -13.15 10.16
CA THR A 633 31.56 -14.50 10.74
C THR A 633 32.37 -15.49 9.90
N VAL A 634 32.49 -15.27 8.60
CA VAL A 634 33.18 -16.15 7.63
C VAL A 634 34.43 -15.53 6.99
N CYS A 635 34.59 -14.20 7.10
CA CYS A 635 35.74 -13.45 6.60
C CYS A 635 36.63 -12.88 7.73
N GLY A 636 36.09 -12.72 8.94
CA GLY A 636 36.76 -11.94 10.00
C GLY A 636 36.66 -10.42 9.75
N THR A 637 37.74 -9.68 10.01
CA THR A 637 37.74 -8.21 9.84
C THR A 637 37.88 -7.82 8.38
N ILE A 638 36.84 -7.20 7.81
CA ILE A 638 36.80 -6.70 6.43
C ILE A 638 37.24 -5.23 6.41
N THR A 639 37.90 -4.80 5.33
CA THR A 639 38.30 -3.40 5.10
C THR A 639 38.08 -3.01 3.63
N ALA A 640 38.04 -1.70 3.34
CA ALA A 640 37.91 -1.21 1.96
C ALA A 640 39.21 -1.35 1.14
N ASP A 641 40.37 -1.32 1.82
CA ASP A 641 41.68 -1.19 1.19
C ASP A 641 42.32 -2.53 0.78
N ALA A 642 41.78 -3.67 1.26
CA ALA A 642 42.35 -4.99 1.02
C ALA A 642 41.28 -6.10 0.96
N PHE A 643 41.42 -6.99 -0.02
CA PHE A 643 40.60 -8.20 -0.13
C PHE A 643 40.81 -9.14 1.06
N THR A 644 39.72 -9.42 1.75
CA THR A 644 39.63 -10.37 2.87
C THR A 644 39.00 -11.66 2.36
N GLN A 645 39.63 -12.80 2.63
CA GLN A 645 39.11 -14.10 2.22
C GLN A 645 37.93 -14.52 3.12
N CYS A 646 36.89 -15.04 2.50
CA CYS A 646 35.69 -15.56 3.16
C CYS A 646 35.54 -17.04 2.85
N VAL A 647 35.25 -17.85 3.86
CA VAL A 647 35.01 -19.30 3.71
C VAL A 647 33.68 -19.66 4.37
N VAL A 648 32.67 -19.93 3.54
CA VAL A 648 31.35 -20.41 3.96
C VAL A 648 31.36 -21.94 3.93
N PRO A 649 31.24 -22.64 5.07
CA PRO A 649 31.09 -24.10 5.08
C PRO A 649 29.76 -24.50 4.42
N LEU A 650 29.82 -25.44 3.48
CA LEU A 650 28.64 -26.00 2.82
C LEU A 650 28.28 -27.34 3.45
N GLY A 651 27.06 -27.45 3.99
CA GLY A 651 26.52 -28.72 4.48
C GLY A 651 26.17 -29.67 3.33
N ASN A 652 26.36 -30.97 3.55
CA ASN A 652 26.03 -32.05 2.59
C ASN A 652 24.52 -32.32 2.46
N THR A 653 23.67 -31.30 2.57
CA THR A 653 22.22 -31.45 2.75
C THR A 653 21.39 -30.97 1.56
N TYR A 654 21.85 -29.93 0.84
CA TYR A 654 21.05 -29.25 -0.19
C TYR A 654 21.81 -29.02 -1.50
N ASN A 655 21.07 -28.93 -2.61
CA ASN A 655 21.61 -28.73 -3.95
C ASN A 655 21.41 -27.27 -4.42
N TRP A 656 22.11 -26.36 -3.74
CA TRP A 656 22.16 -24.93 -4.04
C TRP A 656 22.50 -24.62 -5.49
N ASN A 657 22.02 -23.50 -6.02
CA ASN A 657 22.42 -23.02 -7.35
C ASN A 657 22.41 -21.50 -7.54
N ARG A 658 22.08 -20.71 -6.50
CA ARG A 658 22.24 -19.25 -6.45
C ARG A 658 23.07 -18.84 -5.22
N ILE A 659 23.82 -17.74 -5.35
CA ILE A 659 24.64 -17.13 -4.30
C ILE A 659 24.35 -15.63 -4.30
N SER A 660 23.96 -15.07 -3.17
CA SER A 660 23.54 -13.67 -3.05
C SER A 660 24.32 -12.93 -1.97
N PHE A 661 24.94 -11.79 -2.30
CA PHE A 661 25.67 -10.90 -1.37
C PHE A 661 24.86 -9.62 -1.14
N MET A 662 24.47 -9.32 0.09
CA MET A 662 23.47 -8.28 0.40
C MET A 662 23.94 -7.34 1.52
N SER A 663 23.43 -6.10 1.50
CA SER A 663 23.68 -5.08 2.53
C SER A 663 22.51 -4.95 3.50
N HIS A 664 22.80 -4.73 4.79
CA HIS A 664 21.81 -4.62 5.86
C HIS A 664 21.57 -3.19 6.39
N THR A 665 22.16 -2.13 5.82
CA THR A 665 22.03 -0.74 6.34
C THR A 665 22.12 0.38 5.30
N ILE A 666 21.40 1.48 5.55
CA ILE A 666 21.57 2.82 4.90
C ILE A 666 22.83 3.52 5.48
N PRO A 667 23.64 4.26 4.68
CA PRO A 667 23.52 4.51 3.24
C PRO A 667 24.51 3.69 2.40
N GLU A 668 24.10 3.42 1.16
CA GLU A 668 24.85 3.02 -0.04
C GLU A 668 26.39 3.07 0.11
N GLN A 669 27.03 1.90 0.27
CA GLN A 669 28.49 1.74 0.23
C GLN A 669 28.88 0.74 -0.85
N ASP A 670 30.04 0.97 -1.46
CA ASP A 670 30.59 0.05 -2.45
C ASP A 670 31.12 -1.22 -1.77
N ILE A 671 30.76 -2.39 -2.31
CA ILE A 671 31.45 -3.66 -2.09
C ILE A 671 32.22 -4.06 -3.35
N TYR A 672 33.40 -4.64 -3.14
CA TYR A 672 34.21 -5.28 -4.16
C TYR A 672 34.27 -6.78 -3.87
N ILE A 673 34.00 -7.62 -4.86
CA ILE A 673 33.99 -9.09 -4.74
C ILE A 673 34.90 -9.70 -5.82
N SER A 674 35.70 -10.70 -5.45
CA SER A 674 36.60 -11.40 -6.37
C SER A 674 36.75 -12.89 -6.04
N ASP A 675 37.27 -13.64 -7.02
CA ASP A 675 37.68 -15.05 -6.90
C ASP A 675 36.65 -15.98 -6.21
N ILE A 676 35.43 -16.02 -6.75
CA ILE A 676 34.34 -16.85 -6.23
C ILE A 676 34.49 -18.28 -6.78
N TYR A 677 34.61 -19.26 -5.89
CA TYR A 677 34.68 -20.69 -6.27
C TYR A 677 34.18 -21.62 -5.16
N LEU A 678 33.81 -22.83 -5.56
CA LEU A 678 33.40 -23.92 -4.68
C LEU A 678 34.58 -24.84 -4.41
N SER A 679 34.91 -25.07 -3.14
CA SER A 679 35.99 -25.97 -2.71
C SER A 679 35.46 -27.39 -2.48
N ALA A 680 36.04 -28.36 -3.17
CA ALA A 680 35.70 -29.77 -3.01
C ALA A 680 36.27 -30.39 -1.73
N ASN A 681 37.42 -29.88 -1.26
CA ASN A 681 38.10 -30.42 -0.08
C ASN A 681 37.73 -29.71 1.22
N GLY A 682 37.12 -28.52 1.14
CA GLY A 682 36.83 -27.66 2.29
C GLY A 682 38.04 -26.79 2.66
N ASP A 683 39.21 -27.15 2.15
CA ASP A 683 40.45 -26.42 2.30
C ASP A 683 40.41 -25.12 1.49
N VAL A 684 41.01 -24.09 2.08
CA VAL A 684 41.44 -22.88 1.39
C VAL A 684 42.51 -23.26 0.37
N GLU A 685 42.34 -22.87 -0.90
CA GLU A 685 43.45 -22.90 -1.83
C GLU A 685 44.49 -21.88 -1.33
N ALA A 686 45.65 -22.37 -0.87
CA ALA A 686 46.69 -21.53 -0.28
C ALA A 686 46.98 -20.36 -1.21
N THR A 687 46.79 -19.13 -0.72
CA THR A 687 46.92 -17.92 -1.54
C THR A 687 48.27 -17.96 -2.24
N PRO A 688 48.32 -17.95 -3.59
CA PRO A 688 49.58 -17.80 -4.28
C PRO A 688 50.17 -16.46 -3.82
N SER A 689 51.31 -16.52 -3.14
CA SER A 689 52.06 -15.34 -2.69
C SER A 689 52.09 -14.34 -3.84
N PRO A 690 51.61 -13.09 -3.65
CA PRO A 690 51.01 -12.28 -4.70
C PRO A 690 51.89 -12.24 -5.94
N VAL A 691 51.48 -13.01 -6.96
CA VAL A 691 52.17 -13.04 -8.24
C VAL A 691 51.99 -11.66 -8.84
N PRO A 692 53.07 -10.90 -9.12
CA PRO A 692 52.93 -9.61 -9.79
C PRO A 692 52.47 -9.87 -11.22
N HIS A 693 51.15 -9.85 -11.44
CA HIS A 693 50.57 -10.02 -12.76
C HIS A 693 50.75 -8.74 -13.57
N THR A 694 51.95 -8.57 -14.08
CA THR A 694 52.16 -7.84 -15.33
C THR A 694 51.29 -8.48 -16.41
N THR A 695 50.37 -7.70 -16.96
CA THR A 695 49.53 -8.05 -18.10
C THR A 695 50.39 -8.62 -19.22
N THR A 696 50.10 -9.83 -19.71
CA THR A 696 50.93 -10.48 -20.73
C THR A 696 50.12 -10.82 -21.98
N THR A 697 50.51 -10.26 -23.13
CA THR A 697 49.90 -10.58 -24.42
C THR A 697 50.36 -11.96 -24.93
N THR A 698 49.53 -12.98 -24.67
CA THR A 698 49.44 -14.29 -25.37
C THR A 698 50.68 -15.20 -25.56
N LYS A 699 50.66 -16.30 -24.78
CA LYS A 699 50.63 -17.73 -25.22
C LYS A 699 51.82 -18.38 -25.97
N ALA A 700 52.50 -19.32 -25.28
CA ALA A 700 52.83 -20.67 -25.79
C ALA A 700 53.18 -21.65 -24.65
N THR A 701 52.93 -22.95 -24.86
CA THR A 701 52.96 -24.06 -23.88
C THR A 701 54.35 -24.71 -23.72
N THR A 702 54.76 -25.16 -22.50
CA THR A 702 55.15 -26.57 -22.12
C THR A 702 56.09 -26.74 -20.88
N THR A 703 55.77 -27.75 -20.06
CA THR A 703 56.65 -28.69 -19.27
C THR A 703 57.49 -28.29 -18.01
N THR A 704 57.05 -28.84 -16.86
CA THR A 704 57.76 -29.68 -15.84
C THR A 704 58.98 -29.22 -14.99
N ALA A 705 58.85 -29.42 -13.67
CA ALA A 705 59.86 -29.76 -12.61
C ALA A 705 60.69 -28.66 -11.89
N ALA A 706 60.97 -28.91 -10.58
CA ALA A 706 61.65 -28.05 -9.58
C ALA A 706 63.19 -28.32 -9.46
N PRO A 707 64.03 -27.51 -8.75
CA PRO A 707 64.17 -27.56 -7.27
C PRO A 707 64.67 -26.26 -6.53
N THR A 708 65.17 -26.41 -5.29
CA THR A 708 65.41 -25.48 -4.14
C THR A 708 66.78 -24.75 -4.01
N CYS A 709 66.88 -23.68 -3.20
CA CYS A 709 68.06 -23.25 -2.38
C CYS A 709 67.76 -22.14 -1.32
N ASP A 710 68.64 -21.94 -0.31
CA ASP A 710 68.42 -21.22 0.99
C ASP A 710 69.23 -19.91 1.24
N ALA A 711 68.78 -19.13 2.26
CA ALA A 711 69.54 -18.28 3.24
C ALA A 711 70.00 -16.80 2.97
N THR A 712 69.26 -15.85 3.58
CA THR A 712 69.65 -14.64 4.40
C THR A 712 70.82 -13.68 4.05
N THR A 713 70.54 -12.36 3.96
CA THR A 713 70.99 -11.30 4.93
C THR A 713 70.36 -9.91 4.63
N THR A 714 70.25 -9.03 5.63
CA THR A 714 69.58 -7.71 5.54
C THR A 714 70.52 -6.55 5.95
N SER A 715 70.38 -5.36 5.36
CA SER A 715 71.02 -4.12 5.82
C SER A 715 70.22 -2.88 5.40
N THR A 716 70.17 -1.86 6.26
CA THR A 716 69.30 -0.67 6.09
C THR A 716 70.12 0.62 6.05
N VAL A 717 69.79 1.53 5.14
CA VAL A 717 70.36 2.90 5.07
C VAL A 717 69.24 3.91 4.82
N THR A 718 69.28 5.04 5.51
CA THR A 718 68.22 6.07 5.51
C THR A 718 68.66 7.33 4.77
N TYR A 719 67.76 7.96 4.00
CA TYR A 719 67.98 9.29 3.39
C TYR A 719 66.68 10.08 3.24
N THR A 720 66.77 11.41 3.17
CA THR A 720 65.63 12.37 3.11
C THR A 720 65.73 13.23 1.83
N PRO A 721 64.60 13.65 1.21
CA PRO A 721 64.59 14.17 -0.16
C PRO A 721 64.63 15.71 -0.27
N PRO A 722 64.83 16.24 -1.50
CA PRO A 722 63.84 17.20 -2.01
C PRO A 722 63.48 17.03 -3.51
N ASP A 723 62.46 17.80 -3.92
CA ASP A 723 62.08 18.20 -5.29
C ASP A 723 61.44 17.15 -6.24
N VAL A 724 60.10 17.04 -6.14
CA VAL A 724 59.22 16.50 -7.18
C VAL A 724 58.32 17.63 -7.70
N THR A 725 58.25 17.81 -9.02
CA THR A 725 57.35 18.81 -9.66
C THR A 725 56.17 18.14 -10.36
N VAL A 726 55.00 18.74 -10.17
CA VAL A 726 53.71 18.30 -10.73
C VAL A 726 53.14 19.45 -11.55
N THR A 727 52.68 19.15 -12.77
CA THR A 727 52.02 20.13 -13.65
C THR A 727 50.74 19.56 -14.21
N VAL A 728 49.71 20.40 -14.35
CA VAL A 728 48.38 20.03 -14.83
C VAL A 728 47.97 20.90 -15.99
N SER A 729 47.61 20.29 -17.12
CA SER A 729 46.95 20.98 -18.24
C SER A 729 46.06 20.02 -19.02
N ALA A 730 44.90 20.51 -19.46
CA ALA A 730 43.97 19.81 -20.36
C ALA A 730 43.64 18.35 -20.00
N GLY A 731 43.39 18.06 -18.71
CA GLY A 731 42.87 16.77 -18.25
C GLY A 731 43.89 15.71 -17.85
N THR A 732 45.20 15.99 -17.96
CA THR A 732 46.25 15.06 -17.54
C THR A 732 47.17 15.69 -16.48
N ILE A 733 47.55 14.90 -15.47
CA ILE A 733 48.54 15.26 -14.45
C ILE A 733 49.85 14.55 -14.79
N THR A 734 50.95 15.29 -14.90
CA THR A 734 52.28 14.72 -15.14
C THR A 734 53.20 15.03 -13.97
N VAL A 735 53.81 13.98 -13.41
CA VAL A 735 54.80 14.05 -12.34
C VAL A 735 56.17 13.68 -12.93
N THR A 736 57.19 14.53 -12.74
CA THR A 736 58.54 14.28 -13.26
C THR A 736 59.52 14.06 -12.11
N VAL A 737 60.26 12.95 -12.16
CA VAL A 737 61.37 12.63 -11.26
C VAL A 737 62.66 12.53 -12.10
N PRO A 738 63.72 13.30 -11.81
CA PRO A 738 64.96 13.23 -12.60
C PRO A 738 65.70 11.90 -12.38
N GLY A 739 66.16 11.26 -13.48
CA GLY A 739 67.23 10.25 -13.39
C GLY A 739 66.99 8.83 -13.95
N SER A 740 65.93 8.58 -14.75
CA SER A 740 65.75 7.27 -15.42
C SER A 740 65.82 7.40 -16.95
N THR A 741 66.72 6.64 -17.58
CA THR A 741 67.03 6.71 -19.02
C THR A 741 66.36 5.55 -19.77
N THR A 742 65.51 5.85 -20.74
CA THR A 742 64.82 4.83 -21.55
C THR A 742 65.71 4.31 -22.69
N THR A 743 65.89 2.99 -22.81
CA THR A 743 66.50 2.34 -23.99
C THR A 743 65.62 1.19 -24.49
N THR A 744 65.35 1.13 -25.79
CA THR A 744 64.40 0.19 -26.41
C THR A 744 65.06 -0.59 -27.55
N THR A 745 65.14 -1.92 -27.49
CA THR A 745 65.23 -2.78 -28.70
C THR A 745 64.89 -4.26 -28.42
N THR A 746 64.58 -5.00 -29.49
CA THR A 746 63.92 -6.32 -29.51
C THR A 746 64.85 -7.54 -29.63
N LYS A 747 64.33 -8.72 -29.21
CA LYS A 747 64.98 -10.06 -29.17
C LYS A 747 65.02 -10.73 -30.57
N PRO A 748 65.87 -11.75 -30.83
CA PRO A 748 65.44 -13.16 -30.57
C PRO A 748 66.56 -14.18 -30.17
N THR A 749 66.14 -15.28 -29.49
CA THR A 749 66.70 -16.69 -29.48
C THR A 749 68.20 -16.97 -29.21
N THR A 750 68.67 -18.00 -28.45
CA THR A 750 68.07 -19.19 -27.77
C THR A 750 69.05 -19.81 -26.74
N THR A 751 68.51 -20.49 -25.70
CA THR A 751 69.10 -21.59 -24.86
C THR A 751 70.51 -21.48 -24.23
N ALA A 752 70.60 -21.42 -22.89
CA ALA A 752 71.26 -22.42 -21.99
C ALA A 752 71.43 -21.95 -20.52
N ASN A 753 71.20 -22.87 -19.56
CA ASN A 753 71.63 -22.95 -18.13
C ASN A 753 71.54 -21.73 -17.15
N PRO A 754 71.19 -21.95 -15.86
CA PRO A 754 71.14 -20.89 -14.85
C PRO A 754 72.45 -20.74 -14.05
N THR A 755 72.75 -19.50 -13.66
CA THR A 755 73.67 -19.16 -12.55
C THR A 755 73.01 -18.11 -11.65
N CYS A 756 73.23 -18.20 -10.34
CA CYS A 756 72.68 -17.26 -9.37
C CYS A 756 73.47 -15.95 -9.36
N ASP A 757 72.79 -14.82 -9.59
CA ASP A 757 73.29 -13.48 -9.27
C ASP A 757 72.33 -12.79 -8.29
N SER A 758 72.90 -12.22 -7.23
CA SER A 758 72.20 -11.66 -6.08
C SER A 758 71.74 -10.21 -6.30
N TYR A 759 70.55 -9.85 -5.82
CA TYR A 759 70.07 -8.45 -5.80
C TYR A 759 69.59 -8.05 -4.39
N THR A 760 69.97 -6.84 -3.98
CA THR A 760 69.68 -6.27 -2.65
C THR A 760 68.32 -5.59 -2.62
N THR A 761 67.45 -5.97 -1.68
CA THR A 761 66.16 -5.29 -1.46
C THR A 761 66.35 -3.98 -0.69
N VAL A 762 65.80 -2.88 -1.21
CA VAL A 762 65.65 -1.61 -0.45
C VAL A 762 64.18 -1.47 -0.06
N VAL A 763 63.92 -1.41 1.25
CA VAL A 763 62.58 -1.16 1.81
C VAL A 763 62.48 0.32 2.21
N ILE A 764 61.44 1.01 1.77
CA ILE A 764 61.11 2.38 2.19
C ILE A 764 59.73 2.36 2.86
N PRO A 765 59.64 2.58 4.19
CA PRO A 765 58.36 2.79 4.86
C PRO A 765 58.12 4.29 5.09
N GLN A 766 57.06 4.86 4.50
CA GLN A 766 56.25 5.92 5.12
C GLN A 766 55.01 6.28 4.31
N THR A 767 53.92 6.52 5.02
CA THR A 767 52.62 7.01 4.52
C THR A 767 52.65 8.52 4.36
N VAL A 768 52.05 9.05 3.29
CA VAL A 768 51.82 10.50 3.12
C VAL A 768 50.34 10.82 3.32
N THR A 769 50.01 11.49 4.41
CA THR A 769 48.65 11.99 4.66
C THR A 769 48.46 13.34 3.96
N VAL A 770 47.45 13.44 3.10
CA VAL A 770 47.03 14.72 2.48
C VAL A 770 45.68 15.12 3.04
N THR A 771 45.65 16.18 3.85
CA THR A 771 44.41 16.71 4.43
C THR A 771 43.83 17.80 3.53
N ALA A 772 42.65 17.56 2.95
CA ALA A 772 41.89 18.60 2.23
C ALA A 772 40.84 19.24 3.15
N GLN A 773 40.86 20.56 3.29
CA GLN A 773 39.80 21.32 3.98
C GLN A 773 38.69 21.74 3.01
N PRO A 774 37.43 21.90 3.48
CA PRO A 774 36.33 22.33 2.63
C PRO A 774 36.45 23.81 2.22
N LEU A 775 36.31 24.08 0.92
CA LEU A 775 36.31 25.44 0.36
C LEU A 775 34.92 26.07 0.45
N THR A 776 34.82 27.21 1.17
CA THR A 776 33.67 28.12 1.09
C THR A 776 33.98 29.23 0.09
N LEU A 777 33.04 29.56 -0.82
CA LEU A 777 33.28 30.53 -1.88
C LEU A 777 32.24 31.67 -1.84
N THR A 778 32.68 32.83 -1.36
CA THR A 778 31.88 34.06 -1.28
C THR A 778 32.21 34.96 -2.48
N VAL A 779 31.21 35.41 -3.23
CA VAL A 779 31.40 36.33 -4.37
C VAL A 779 30.80 37.69 -4.06
N THR A 780 31.65 38.72 -3.99
CA THR A 780 31.25 40.12 -3.82
C THR A 780 31.17 40.80 -5.18
N VAL A 781 30.06 41.50 -5.46
CA VAL A 781 29.87 42.25 -6.71
C VAL A 781 30.26 43.72 -6.52
N SER A 782 31.07 44.26 -7.43
CA SER A 782 31.25 45.70 -7.63
C SER A 782 31.39 45.99 -9.12
N GLY A 783 30.69 47.01 -9.63
CA GLY A 783 30.54 47.27 -11.07
C GLY A 783 31.05 48.64 -11.51
N GLN A 784 30.74 49.04 -12.75
CA GLN A 784 30.91 50.43 -13.21
C GLN A 784 30.08 50.78 -14.45
N THR A 785 29.80 52.08 -14.60
CA THR A 785 29.09 52.72 -15.73
C THR A 785 30.11 53.49 -16.61
N THR A 786 29.80 54.13 -17.75
CA THR A 786 28.55 54.66 -18.33
C THR A 786 28.73 54.92 -19.83
N ALA A 787 27.65 54.94 -20.65
CA ALA A 787 27.30 56.02 -21.60
C ALA A 787 26.48 55.53 -22.84
N PRO A 788 25.69 56.39 -23.52
CA PRO A 788 24.72 55.98 -24.55
C PRO A 788 25.15 56.28 -26.01
N ARG A 789 24.53 55.63 -27.02
CA ARG A 789 23.93 56.25 -28.25
C ARG A 789 23.49 55.24 -29.37
N THR A 790 22.24 55.39 -29.81
CA THR A 790 21.62 55.12 -31.15
C THR A 790 21.72 53.73 -31.84
N THR A 791 20.57 53.05 -31.84
CA THR A 791 19.85 52.40 -32.97
C THR A 791 20.58 52.05 -34.28
N THR A 792 20.65 50.75 -34.61
CA THR A 792 20.37 50.22 -35.97
C THR A 792 19.72 48.84 -35.82
N THR A 793 18.62 48.59 -36.54
CA THR A 793 17.93 47.30 -36.56
C THR A 793 18.63 46.32 -37.53
N THR A 794 18.98 45.12 -37.07
CA THR A 794 19.31 44.00 -37.97
C THR A 794 18.78 42.69 -37.40
N THR A 795 18.00 41.99 -38.20
CA THR A 795 17.33 40.74 -37.81
C THR A 795 18.31 39.57 -37.86
N THR A 796 18.65 38.98 -36.71
CA THR A 796 19.30 37.66 -36.63
C THR A 796 18.61 36.80 -35.57
N THR A 797 18.27 35.58 -35.98
CA THR A 797 17.59 34.56 -35.16
C THR A 797 18.47 34.08 -34.03
N SER A 798 18.13 34.43 -32.77
CA SER A 798 18.78 33.87 -31.60
C SER A 798 18.30 32.43 -31.35
N LYS A 799 19.26 31.52 -31.26
CA LYS A 799 19.06 30.09 -30.99
C LYS A 799 18.62 29.92 -29.53
N ALA A 800 17.58 29.12 -29.30
CA ALA A 800 16.96 28.94 -27.97
C ALA A 800 17.95 28.41 -26.92
N SER A 801 17.75 28.81 -25.65
CA SER A 801 18.44 28.23 -24.50
C SER A 801 18.04 26.75 -24.35
N THR A 802 19.03 25.86 -24.29
CA THR A 802 18.84 24.40 -24.30
C THR A 802 18.47 23.82 -22.93
N THR A 803 17.53 24.45 -22.23
CA THR A 803 16.98 23.99 -20.94
C THR A 803 15.47 24.10 -20.96
N CYS A 804 14.80 23.00 -20.60
CA CYS A 804 13.35 22.96 -20.49
C CYS A 804 12.85 23.81 -19.32
N ALA A 805 11.60 24.28 -19.42
CA ALA A 805 10.94 25.05 -18.37
C ALA A 805 10.81 24.22 -17.09
N ALA A 806 11.10 24.87 -15.95
CA ALA A 806 10.96 24.27 -14.63
C ALA A 806 9.49 23.88 -14.33
N LYS A 807 9.26 23.07 -13.28
CA LYS A 807 7.91 22.78 -12.79
C LYS A 807 7.17 24.10 -12.52
N TYR A 808 5.93 24.19 -12.99
CA TYR A 808 5.05 25.37 -12.94
C TYR A 808 5.54 26.62 -13.71
N ALA A 809 6.64 26.55 -14.47
CA ALA A 809 7.05 27.63 -15.36
C ALA A 809 6.26 27.59 -16.69
N GLN A 810 6.19 28.74 -17.38
CA GLN A 810 5.57 28.84 -18.70
C GLN A 810 6.40 28.07 -19.75
N CYS A 811 5.72 27.25 -20.53
CA CYS A 811 6.27 26.37 -21.56
C CYS A 811 5.60 26.53 -22.93
N GLY A 812 4.73 27.53 -23.09
CA GLY A 812 4.00 27.76 -24.34
C GLY A 812 3.03 28.93 -24.27
N GLY A 813 2.37 29.17 -25.40
CA GLY A 813 1.44 30.28 -25.61
C GLY A 813 1.78 31.08 -26.88
N GLN A 814 0.78 31.63 -27.54
CA GLN A 814 0.98 32.55 -28.67
C GLN A 814 1.85 33.74 -28.25
N GLY A 815 2.97 33.94 -28.95
CA GLY A 815 3.95 34.99 -28.64
C GLY A 815 5.02 34.60 -27.60
N TRP A 816 4.95 33.42 -26.99
CA TRP A 816 6.00 32.91 -26.09
C TRP A 816 7.28 32.57 -26.87
N THR A 817 8.42 33.06 -26.40
CA THR A 817 9.76 32.85 -26.99
C THR A 817 10.72 32.07 -26.08
N GLY A 818 10.24 31.63 -24.91
CA GLY A 818 11.00 30.82 -23.95
C GLY A 818 10.94 29.32 -24.26
N PRO A 819 11.28 28.45 -23.28
CA PRO A 819 11.31 27.00 -23.48
C PRO A 819 9.94 26.45 -23.88
N THR A 820 9.93 25.43 -24.73
CA THR A 820 8.73 24.72 -25.21
C THR A 820 8.61 23.28 -24.69
N CYS A 821 9.59 22.83 -23.91
CA CYS A 821 9.60 21.55 -23.20
C CYS A 821 9.61 21.80 -21.68
N CYS A 822 9.27 20.77 -20.92
CA CYS A 822 9.28 20.79 -19.45
C CYS A 822 10.39 19.89 -18.90
N VAL A 823 10.87 20.19 -17.69
CA VAL A 823 11.83 19.33 -16.97
C VAL A 823 11.25 17.92 -16.76
N ALA A 824 12.12 16.92 -16.60
CA ALA A 824 11.70 15.53 -16.43
C ALA A 824 10.69 15.39 -15.27
N GLY A 825 9.63 14.61 -15.50
CA GLY A 825 8.49 14.50 -14.58
C GLY A 825 7.48 15.65 -14.65
N SER A 826 7.48 16.49 -15.69
CA SER A 826 6.37 17.41 -16.00
C SER A 826 6.05 17.49 -17.50
N THR A 827 4.78 17.79 -17.83
CA THR A 827 4.27 17.99 -19.21
C THR A 827 3.74 19.41 -19.39
N CYS A 828 3.90 19.96 -20.58
CA CYS A 828 3.36 21.28 -20.91
C CYS A 828 1.85 21.19 -21.18
N LYS A 829 1.01 21.78 -20.32
CA LYS A 829 -0.45 21.84 -20.49
C LYS A 829 -0.87 23.27 -20.87
N ALA A 830 -1.71 23.43 -21.88
CA ALA A 830 -2.23 24.73 -22.27
C ALA A 830 -3.35 25.17 -21.31
N SER A 831 -3.26 26.41 -20.81
CA SER A 831 -4.32 27.07 -20.03
C SER A 831 -5.13 28.06 -20.88
N GLY A 832 -4.64 28.38 -22.08
CA GLY A 832 -5.33 29.21 -23.07
C GLY A 832 -4.46 29.47 -24.30
N ALA A 833 -4.97 30.22 -25.29
CA ALA A 833 -4.24 30.48 -26.53
C ALA A 833 -2.87 31.17 -26.32
N TYR A 834 -2.74 31.98 -25.27
CA TYR A 834 -1.54 32.79 -24.97
C TYR A 834 -0.67 32.21 -23.83
N TYR A 835 -1.04 31.08 -23.21
CA TYR A 835 -0.33 30.56 -22.05
C TYR A 835 -0.44 29.02 -21.90
N SER A 836 0.72 28.37 -21.72
CA SER A 836 0.85 26.97 -21.34
C SER A 836 1.88 26.82 -20.22
N GLN A 837 1.65 25.92 -19.27
CA GLN A 837 2.46 25.75 -18.06
C GLN A 837 2.93 24.31 -17.88
N CYS A 838 4.12 24.11 -17.29
CA CYS A 838 4.62 22.78 -16.94
C CYS A 838 3.92 22.23 -15.70
N HIS A 839 2.95 21.33 -15.87
CA HIS A 839 2.35 20.59 -14.76
C HIS A 839 3.12 19.29 -14.53
N VAL A 840 3.31 18.91 -13.27
CA VAL A 840 3.94 17.63 -12.90
C VAL A 840 3.12 16.49 -13.50
N VAL A 841 3.78 15.51 -14.14
CA VAL A 841 3.09 14.30 -14.59
C VAL A 841 2.74 13.52 -13.33
N GLY A 842 1.45 13.25 -13.11
CA GLY A 842 0.99 12.45 -11.99
C GLY A 842 1.49 11.02 -12.13
N VAL A 843 2.66 10.73 -11.56
CA VAL A 843 3.07 9.36 -11.26
C VAL A 843 2.46 9.05 -9.90
N CYS A 844 1.48 8.14 -9.86
CA CYS A 844 0.92 7.60 -8.62
C CYS A 844 2.06 6.89 -7.87
N GLY A 845 2.71 7.61 -6.94
CA GLY A 845 4.01 7.21 -6.38
C GLY A 845 4.95 8.35 -5.99
N ARG A 846 4.45 9.33 -5.20
CA ARG A 846 5.21 10.15 -4.22
C ARG A 846 4.34 11.29 -3.66
N LEU A 847 3.42 10.94 -2.77
CA LEU A 847 2.82 11.87 -1.79
C LEU A 847 2.60 11.14 -0.46
N GLY A 848 3.64 10.43 -0.01
CA GLY A 848 3.76 9.79 1.31
C GLY A 848 4.91 10.39 2.12
N PHE A 849 5.07 11.72 2.03
CA PHE A 849 6.00 12.50 2.84
C PHE A 849 5.39 13.87 3.14
N MET A 850 4.26 13.86 3.85
CA MET A 850 3.96 14.92 4.82
C MET A 850 3.85 14.27 6.19
N ILE A 851 4.48 14.92 7.16
CA ILE A 851 4.64 14.41 8.52
C ILE A 851 3.32 14.58 9.26
N VAL A 852 2.76 13.48 9.78
CA VAL A 852 1.79 13.51 10.88
C VAL A 852 2.48 12.93 12.11
N GLU A 853 3.07 13.81 12.93
CA GLU A 853 3.46 13.50 14.29
C GLU A 853 2.22 13.32 15.18
N GLN A 854 1.49 12.20 15.05
CA GLN A 854 0.44 11.81 16.00
C GLN A 854 0.39 10.29 16.26
N SER A 855 1.44 9.73 16.88
CA SER A 855 1.35 8.39 17.50
C SER A 855 2.22 8.17 18.75
N ASN A 856 2.91 9.20 19.27
CA ASN A 856 3.67 9.12 20.54
C ASN A 856 2.97 9.85 21.70
N ARG A 857 1.72 9.46 22.00
CA ARG A 857 0.97 9.91 23.19
C ARG A 857 0.24 8.78 23.94
N GLN A 858 0.76 7.55 23.87
CA GLN A 858 0.22 6.39 24.62
C GLN A 858 1.31 5.61 25.37
N PHE A 859 2.24 6.30 26.03
CA PHE A 859 3.16 5.70 27.02
C PHE A 859 3.53 6.68 28.14
N GLU A 860 2.52 7.28 28.80
CA GLU A 860 2.75 8.04 30.04
C GLU A 860 1.52 8.07 30.99
N VAL A 861 0.90 6.91 31.21
CA VAL A 861 -0.14 6.73 32.25
C VAL A 861 0.13 5.49 33.10
N PHE A 862 1.35 5.40 33.66
CA PHE A 862 1.69 4.36 34.63
C PHE A 862 2.59 4.83 35.80
N GLU A 863 2.52 6.11 36.16
CA GLU A 863 3.14 6.59 37.42
C GLU A 863 2.36 7.75 38.09
N LEU A 864 1.05 7.57 38.31
CA LEU A 864 0.24 8.54 39.07
C LEU A 864 -0.93 7.91 39.87
N MET A 865 -0.67 6.77 40.52
CA MET A 865 -1.60 6.15 41.49
C MET A 865 -0.96 5.87 42.88
N ILE A 866 0.01 6.68 43.31
CA ILE A 866 0.47 6.71 44.71
C ILE A 866 0.67 8.16 45.15
N LEU A 867 -0.34 8.76 45.81
CA LEU A 867 -0.17 9.81 46.86
C LEU A 867 -1.48 10.46 47.39
N VAL A 868 -2.67 10.12 46.87
CA VAL A 868 -3.94 10.67 47.40
C VAL A 868 -4.96 9.56 47.68
N LEU A 869 -4.73 8.79 48.76
CA LEU A 869 -5.75 8.08 49.56
C LEU A 869 -5.09 7.29 50.71
N LEU A 870 -4.70 8.00 51.77
CA LEU A 870 -4.57 7.53 53.17
C LEU A 870 -3.99 8.69 54.00
N PRO A 871 -4.85 9.39 54.75
CA PRO A 871 -4.64 9.32 56.19
C PRO A 871 -5.97 9.24 56.96
N LEU A 872 -6.27 8.08 57.53
CA LEU A 872 -7.11 7.93 58.72
C LEU A 872 -6.99 6.47 59.23
N LEU A 873 -6.86 6.33 60.54
CA LEU A 873 -6.88 5.06 61.31
C LEU A 873 -5.59 4.20 61.30
N GLU A 874 -4.55 4.71 61.96
CA GLU A 874 -3.92 3.93 63.04
C GLU A 874 -4.04 4.70 64.37
N PHE A 875 -5.00 4.25 65.18
CA PHE A 875 -4.92 4.25 66.64
C PHE A 875 -4.92 2.77 67.01
N GLY A 876 -3.85 2.24 67.59
CA GLY A 876 -3.73 0.82 67.94
C GLY A 876 -2.29 0.35 68.01
#